data_AF-A0A2A2WA21-F1
#
_entry.id   AF-A0A2A2WA21-F1
#
_cell.length_a   1.000
_cell.length_b   1.000
_cell.length_c   1.000
_cell.angle_alpha   90.00
_cell.angle_beta   90.00
_cell.angle_gamma   90.00
#
_symmetry.space_group_name_H-M   'P 1'
#
loop_
_entity.id
_entity.type
_entity.pdbx_description
1 polymer ?
#
loop_
_entity_poly.entity_id
_entity_poly.type
_entity_poly.pdbx_seq_one_letter_code
_entity_poly.pdbx_strand_id
1 'polypeptide(L)'
;MIIGAEFVDSPSGVNNVGQSYVIFGQPDGIEFEIDPSTLNGTNGFRINGTAENDRLGRVVARAGDVNGDGNDDLLVSAFAADPNGVNDAGASFVIFGRSGSFNADVQVSELDGKNGFRINGIAPSDFAGDDLGGAFDLNGDGLDDWIIGAPGADPDGLSAAGENYVLFGQNFTGGEETQLGDAANNQLIASQGLSVRDVLIGGEGDDTLVSDGGGDVLRGGQGDDILALMDADFSGGRRVLGGNGFDTLRLDGAGLILDLTAIPDNRLVDIEAIDITGSGANAMALDVSEVLRLSSHSNTVTVLRDFDDVVDFGNGWTQIADENSGGRIFEVYTQGNATLKVQRLHHRLAFPAGNGADDWTVRRNGSQVEVFDNVLSNLITAIEIDSLASLTMTSPPSEASRLQIDYASGGFFEVPSGITFTGSSGRDELELLGTGLTLATFVSGSSSMGTASLLTTQGGPSTAITFSDVEPLNVSGLAGLSVQGPLNVGGETLQIHSLGAVDVDGLSSLSGGTIVAPGGIHLESSEVLFGHGAVDAPVSSDAGSTITLSADSSLGDVMSLDGIHLDGRLNLGPHTITLRDGHKAVLGSQTTLGSASENGTLVSDNGIELADTRTLVGRGVIDTINGEFENQGFVQGTGAGLIFNHLVTGAGDFGGVTTFNGGTDFGNSPTQTDAGVITFAAANTHTVELGGLIAGGEYDQVNAESANLDGILEVRFIDLGNGYQPQVGDSFSIVTADSVSGSFPCVDLPALPEDLAWDVIYDSDEVRLDIVRIPDVESIVINDGTSSRSQITSVTIRFVSEVDHAALENAFALTNIGTNIAVGTITVTASDEGGTTSAMLSFSGDSTIPGSNSLADGNYRLEIIADQVVTPGDNAMRSDVVFGGQTAGQPNNDDFFRLFGDTDGDGDVDGQDYGRFGLSFLRLSGDPNYDSDLDYDLDGDVDGQDYGRFGLRFLRQRN
;
A
#
# COMPACT_ATOMS: atom_id res chain seq x y z
N MET A 1 21.09 -5.83 -63.82
CA MET A 1 22.18 -6.76 -64.16
C MET A 1 23.51 -6.16 -63.72
N ILE A 2 24.44 -6.96 -63.21
CA ILE A 2 25.76 -6.49 -62.74
C ILE A 2 26.86 -7.32 -63.42
N ILE A 3 27.91 -6.67 -63.92
CA ILE A 3 29.03 -7.31 -64.64
C ILE A 3 30.35 -6.82 -64.04
N GLY A 4 31.21 -7.74 -63.59
CA GLY A 4 32.57 -7.45 -63.15
C GLY A 4 33.61 -7.58 -64.27
N ALA A 5 34.63 -6.74 -64.26
CA ALA A 5 35.72 -6.70 -65.23
C ALA A 5 37.06 -6.36 -64.54
N GLU A 6 37.69 -7.38 -63.95
CA GLU A 6 38.84 -7.23 -63.05
C GLU A 6 40.17 -6.78 -63.71
N PHE A 7 40.35 -6.97 -65.02
CA PHE A 7 41.58 -6.66 -65.75
C PHE A 7 41.55 -5.36 -66.54
N VAL A 8 40.63 -4.44 -66.20
CA VAL A 8 40.54 -3.15 -66.88
C VAL A 8 41.62 -2.20 -66.38
N ASP A 9 42.33 -1.58 -67.31
CA ASP A 9 43.26 -0.48 -67.03
C ASP A 9 42.50 0.84 -66.88
N SER A 10 42.97 1.71 -65.98
CA SER A 10 42.33 3.01 -65.78
C SER A 10 42.45 3.91 -67.02
N PRO A 11 41.55 4.89 -67.21
CA PRO A 11 41.71 5.91 -68.26
C PRO A 11 43.02 6.72 -68.17
N SER A 12 43.67 6.73 -66.99
CA SER A 12 44.95 7.37 -66.73
C SER A 12 46.17 6.45 -66.93
N GLY A 13 45.97 5.20 -67.35
CA GLY A 13 47.03 4.25 -67.68
C GLY A 13 47.58 3.43 -66.51
N VAL A 14 46.81 3.29 -65.43
CA VAL A 14 47.14 2.41 -64.30
C VAL A 14 46.67 0.99 -64.63
N ASN A 15 47.56 0.00 -64.49
CA ASN A 15 47.26 -1.36 -64.91
C ASN A 15 46.31 -2.07 -63.94
N ASN A 16 45.36 -2.85 -64.47
CA ASN A 16 44.50 -3.78 -63.71
C ASN A 16 43.80 -3.16 -62.47
N VAL A 17 43.30 -1.93 -62.60
CA VAL A 17 42.50 -1.31 -61.52
C VAL A 17 41.15 -1.99 -61.36
N GLY A 18 40.62 -2.56 -62.45
CA GLY A 18 39.32 -3.23 -62.50
C GLY A 18 38.12 -2.27 -62.51
N GLN A 19 37.00 -2.76 -63.04
CA GLN A 19 35.73 -2.04 -63.13
C GLN A 19 34.54 -2.99 -62.97
N SER A 20 33.39 -2.46 -62.53
CA SER A 20 32.09 -3.14 -62.59
C SER A 20 31.05 -2.27 -63.28
N TYR A 21 30.04 -2.90 -63.87
CA TYR A 21 28.98 -2.24 -64.63
C TYR A 21 27.62 -2.67 -64.08
N VAL A 22 26.75 -1.69 -63.81
CA VAL A 22 25.37 -1.91 -63.40
C VAL A 22 24.46 -1.44 -64.53
N ILE A 23 23.57 -2.31 -64.99
CA ILE A 23 22.63 -2.07 -66.09
C ILE A 23 21.21 -2.22 -65.54
N PHE A 24 20.41 -1.16 -65.68
CA PHE A 24 19.02 -1.14 -65.22
C PHE A 24 18.10 -1.84 -66.22
N GLY A 25 17.12 -2.58 -65.70
CA GLY A 25 16.05 -3.15 -66.52
C GLY A 25 15.12 -2.06 -67.05
N GLN A 26 14.48 -2.32 -68.19
CA GLN A 26 13.46 -1.43 -68.76
C GLN A 26 12.16 -2.22 -68.98
N PRO A 27 10.97 -1.60 -68.77
CA PRO A 27 9.67 -2.27 -68.93
C PRO A 27 9.46 -2.91 -70.31
N ASP A 28 10.02 -2.28 -71.35
CA ASP A 28 9.92 -2.77 -72.73
C ASP A 28 11.01 -3.79 -73.11
N GLY A 29 11.78 -4.26 -72.11
CA GLY A 29 12.93 -5.15 -72.28
C GLY A 29 14.25 -4.41 -72.43
N ILE A 30 15.37 -5.13 -72.31
CA ILE A 30 16.72 -4.59 -72.46
C ILE A 30 17.17 -4.77 -73.92
N GLU A 31 17.84 -3.79 -74.51
CA GLU A 31 18.44 -3.92 -75.85
C GLU A 31 19.44 -5.10 -75.91
N PHE A 32 19.49 -5.78 -77.06
CA PHE A 32 20.33 -6.97 -77.22
C PHE A 32 21.84 -6.69 -77.14
N GLU A 33 22.27 -5.45 -77.42
CA GLU A 33 23.66 -5.00 -77.36
C GLU A 33 23.74 -3.70 -76.56
N ILE A 34 24.61 -3.66 -75.54
CA ILE A 34 24.78 -2.50 -74.66
C ILE A 34 26.23 -2.04 -74.77
N ASP A 35 26.42 -0.78 -75.17
CA ASP A 35 27.72 -0.10 -75.13
C ASP A 35 27.90 0.54 -73.73
N PRO A 36 28.84 0.06 -72.89
CA PRO A 36 29.03 0.58 -71.54
C PRO A 36 29.48 2.05 -71.49
N SER A 37 29.90 2.64 -72.62
CA SER A 37 30.19 4.07 -72.72
C SER A 37 28.94 4.96 -72.72
N THR A 38 27.77 4.37 -72.96
CA THR A 38 26.46 5.05 -72.99
C THR A 38 25.76 5.06 -71.64
N LEU A 39 26.33 4.40 -70.63
CA LEU A 39 25.83 4.43 -69.26
C LEU A 39 25.93 5.85 -68.71
N ASN A 40 24.82 6.39 -68.25
CA ASN A 40 24.70 7.80 -67.88
C ASN A 40 24.08 8.03 -66.50
N GLY A 41 23.75 6.95 -65.77
CA GLY A 41 23.11 7.00 -64.46
C GLY A 41 21.61 6.75 -64.45
N THR A 42 20.91 6.86 -65.58
CA THR A 42 19.47 6.54 -65.69
C THR A 42 19.19 5.21 -66.39
N ASN A 43 20.14 4.72 -67.19
CA ASN A 43 20.12 3.40 -67.81
C ASN A 43 21.10 2.40 -67.15
N GLY A 44 21.86 2.87 -66.16
CA GLY A 44 22.94 2.13 -65.50
C GLY A 44 24.17 3.02 -65.27
N PHE A 45 25.21 2.46 -64.65
CA PHE A 45 26.43 3.18 -64.29
C PHE A 45 27.65 2.26 -64.17
N ARG A 46 28.84 2.86 -64.10
CA ARG A 46 30.13 2.19 -63.93
C ARG A 46 30.66 2.40 -62.53
N ILE A 47 31.29 1.38 -61.97
CA ILE A 47 32.00 1.41 -60.69
C ILE A 47 33.49 1.22 -60.99
N ASN A 48 34.31 2.18 -60.60
CA ASN A 48 35.71 2.25 -60.99
C ASN A 48 36.63 1.94 -59.80
N GLY A 49 37.60 1.03 -60.04
CA GLY A 49 38.72 0.80 -59.15
C GLY A 49 39.78 1.89 -59.28
N THR A 50 40.64 2.04 -58.28
CA THR A 50 41.51 3.22 -58.16
C THR A 50 43.01 2.92 -58.06
N ALA A 51 43.43 1.74 -57.61
CA ALA A 51 44.84 1.39 -57.41
C ALA A 51 45.33 0.27 -58.34
N GLU A 52 46.64 0.29 -58.62
CA GLU A 52 47.27 -0.65 -59.56
C GLU A 52 47.20 -2.08 -59.04
N ASN A 53 46.71 -3.00 -59.87
CA ASN A 53 46.53 -4.43 -59.54
C ASN A 53 45.51 -4.77 -58.45
N ASP A 54 44.70 -3.81 -57.96
CA ASP A 54 43.63 -4.08 -56.99
C ASP A 54 42.51 -4.98 -57.57
N ARG A 55 42.32 -4.98 -58.89
CA ARG A 55 41.40 -5.87 -59.62
C ARG A 55 39.94 -5.80 -59.14
N LEU A 56 39.39 -4.60 -59.04
CA LEU A 56 37.97 -4.40 -58.73
C LEU A 56 37.07 -5.13 -59.76
N GLY A 57 35.99 -5.75 -59.28
CA GLY A 57 35.05 -6.49 -60.12
C GLY A 57 35.42 -7.95 -60.31
N ARG A 58 36.24 -8.50 -59.39
CA ARG A 58 36.50 -9.93 -59.27
C ARG A 58 35.21 -10.71 -58.98
N VAL A 59 34.50 -10.32 -57.93
CA VAL A 59 33.17 -10.81 -57.60
C VAL A 59 32.21 -9.62 -57.51
N VAL A 60 30.99 -9.82 -58.03
CA VAL A 60 29.86 -8.91 -57.87
C VAL A 60 28.66 -9.71 -57.37
N ALA A 61 27.97 -9.20 -56.36
CA ALA A 61 26.82 -9.87 -55.74
C ALA A 61 25.72 -8.86 -55.40
N ARG A 62 24.50 -9.37 -55.22
CA ARG A 62 23.41 -8.60 -54.59
C ARG A 62 23.67 -8.58 -53.09
N ALA A 63 23.63 -7.40 -52.49
CA ALA A 63 23.73 -7.29 -51.03
C ALA A 63 22.35 -7.44 -50.37
N GLY A 64 21.27 -7.08 -51.09
CA GLY A 64 19.96 -6.90 -50.49
C GLY A 64 19.85 -5.48 -49.91
N ASP A 65 18.77 -5.15 -49.20
CA ASP A 65 18.66 -3.88 -48.49
C ASP A 65 19.35 -3.98 -47.13
N VAL A 66 20.65 -3.67 -47.12
CA VAL A 66 21.50 -3.87 -45.94
C VAL A 66 21.46 -2.68 -44.98
N ASN A 67 20.92 -1.56 -45.44
CA ASN A 67 20.85 -0.31 -44.70
C ASN A 67 19.43 0.07 -44.25
N GLY A 68 18.42 -0.68 -44.69
CA GLY A 68 17.02 -0.49 -44.35
C GLY A 68 16.33 0.65 -45.11
N ASP A 69 16.91 1.18 -46.17
CA ASP A 69 16.38 2.38 -46.88
C ASP A 69 15.32 2.07 -47.95
N GLY A 70 14.93 0.80 -48.03
CA GLY A 70 13.96 0.29 -48.98
C GLY A 70 14.51 0.10 -50.40
N ASN A 71 15.81 0.24 -50.65
CA ASN A 71 16.45 0.00 -51.95
C ASN A 71 17.54 -1.08 -51.83
N ASP A 72 17.52 -2.09 -52.72
CA ASP A 72 18.57 -3.11 -52.74
C ASP A 72 19.96 -2.50 -53.02
N ASP A 73 20.94 -2.91 -52.22
CA ASP A 73 22.35 -2.53 -52.26
C ASP A 73 23.20 -3.55 -53.03
N LEU A 74 24.43 -3.14 -53.38
CA LEU A 74 25.34 -3.89 -54.23
C LEU A 74 26.67 -4.19 -53.54
N LEU A 75 27.19 -5.40 -53.75
CA LEU A 75 28.53 -5.81 -53.32
C LEU A 75 29.49 -5.95 -54.51
N VAL A 76 30.68 -5.37 -54.39
CA VAL A 76 31.78 -5.51 -55.38
C VAL A 76 33.10 -5.70 -54.65
N SER A 77 33.96 -6.62 -55.12
CA SER A 77 35.27 -6.86 -54.50
C SER A 77 36.47 -6.48 -55.35
N ALA A 78 37.57 -6.18 -54.66
CA ALA A 78 38.93 -6.00 -55.13
C ALA A 78 39.85 -6.90 -54.27
N PHE A 79 39.85 -8.20 -54.56
CA PHE A 79 40.48 -9.22 -53.71
C PHE A 79 42.01 -9.08 -53.56
N ALA A 80 42.67 -8.36 -54.48
CA ALA A 80 44.11 -8.11 -54.47
C ALA A 80 44.46 -6.69 -53.98
N ALA A 81 43.49 -5.97 -53.40
CA ALA A 81 43.74 -4.64 -52.87
C ALA A 81 44.65 -4.66 -51.64
N ASP A 82 45.37 -3.55 -51.45
CA ASP A 82 46.30 -3.35 -50.34
C ASP A 82 45.75 -2.37 -49.28
N PRO A 83 44.65 -2.69 -48.56
CA PRO A 83 44.09 -1.81 -47.54
C PRO A 83 45.15 -1.47 -46.48
N ASN A 84 45.28 -0.19 -46.15
CA ASN A 84 46.24 0.29 -45.16
C ASN A 84 47.71 -0.13 -45.42
N GLY A 85 48.06 -0.46 -46.67
CA GLY A 85 49.37 -0.94 -47.06
C GLY A 85 49.65 -2.41 -46.71
N VAL A 86 48.60 -3.20 -46.44
CA VAL A 86 48.71 -4.64 -46.18
C VAL A 86 48.57 -5.39 -47.51
N ASN A 87 49.68 -5.95 -47.99
CA ASN A 87 49.77 -6.55 -49.33
C ASN A 87 48.74 -7.68 -49.52
N ASP A 88 47.93 -7.60 -50.59
CA ASP A 88 46.97 -8.61 -51.01
C ASP A 88 45.99 -9.04 -49.90
N ALA A 89 45.71 -8.17 -48.93
CA ALA A 89 44.72 -8.48 -47.89
C ALA A 89 43.30 -8.53 -48.47
N GLY A 90 43.06 -7.80 -49.56
CA GLY A 90 41.78 -7.72 -50.25
C GLY A 90 40.84 -6.67 -49.67
N ALA A 91 39.87 -6.24 -50.47
CA ALA A 91 38.83 -5.33 -50.03
C ALA A 91 37.50 -5.64 -50.72
N SER A 92 36.41 -5.35 -50.02
CA SER A 92 35.04 -5.39 -50.55
C SER A 92 34.37 -4.04 -50.38
N PHE A 93 33.41 -3.72 -51.22
CA PHE A 93 32.71 -2.45 -51.25
C PHE A 93 31.22 -2.72 -51.29
N VAL A 94 30.50 -2.06 -50.39
CA VAL A 94 29.04 -1.96 -50.41
C VAL A 94 28.69 -0.63 -51.06
N ILE A 95 27.85 -0.65 -52.08
CA ILE A 95 27.34 0.56 -52.76
C ILE A 95 25.85 0.62 -52.48
N PHE A 96 25.41 1.70 -51.83
CA PHE A 96 24.01 1.82 -51.47
C PHE A 96 23.13 2.08 -52.69
N GLY A 97 22.00 1.37 -52.71
CA GLY A 97 20.89 1.61 -53.61
C GLY A 97 20.27 2.98 -53.36
N ARG A 98 19.49 3.46 -54.32
CA ARG A 98 18.62 4.62 -54.13
C ARG A 98 17.60 4.74 -55.23
N SER A 99 16.49 5.39 -54.91
CA SER A 99 15.57 5.90 -55.90
C SER A 99 16.21 7.06 -56.70
N GLY A 100 16.03 7.06 -58.03
CA GLY A 100 16.53 8.11 -58.93
C GLY A 100 17.79 7.73 -59.72
N SER A 101 18.47 8.74 -60.27
CA SER A 101 19.65 8.54 -61.14
C SER A 101 20.94 8.41 -60.36
N PHE A 102 21.85 7.54 -60.83
CA PHE A 102 23.23 7.49 -60.38
C PHE A 102 24.12 8.46 -61.18
N ASN A 103 25.37 8.62 -60.76
CA ASN A 103 26.37 9.18 -61.67
C ASN A 103 26.78 8.09 -62.67
N ALA A 104 27.11 8.47 -63.91
CA ALA A 104 27.63 7.55 -64.92
C ALA A 104 28.86 6.77 -64.45
N ASP A 105 29.66 7.40 -63.59
CA ASP A 105 30.88 6.87 -62.99
C ASP A 105 30.82 7.05 -61.47
N VAL A 106 30.93 5.95 -60.74
CA VAL A 106 31.04 5.86 -59.29
C VAL A 106 32.46 5.42 -58.96
N GLN A 107 33.19 6.21 -58.18
CA GLN A 107 34.53 5.85 -57.72
C GLN A 107 34.43 5.20 -56.33
N VAL A 108 35.01 4.02 -56.14
CA VAL A 108 34.98 3.36 -54.82
C VAL A 108 35.73 4.13 -53.73
N SER A 109 36.62 5.05 -54.13
CA SER A 109 37.30 5.98 -53.22
C SER A 109 36.43 7.14 -52.73
N GLU A 110 35.27 7.37 -53.37
CA GLU A 110 34.32 8.44 -53.01
C GLU A 110 33.19 7.92 -52.11
N LEU A 111 33.29 6.66 -51.65
CA LEU A 111 32.37 6.10 -50.69
C LEU A 111 32.59 6.77 -49.32
N ASP A 112 31.55 7.38 -48.77
CA ASP A 112 31.62 8.25 -47.60
C ASP A 112 30.73 7.80 -46.43
N GLY A 113 30.12 6.61 -46.53
CA GLY A 113 29.16 6.08 -45.58
C GLY A 113 27.71 6.47 -45.88
N LYS A 114 27.44 7.43 -46.78
CA LYS A 114 26.07 7.78 -47.22
C LYS A 114 25.69 7.18 -48.57
N ASN A 115 26.68 6.84 -49.38
CA ASN A 115 26.54 6.25 -50.71
C ASN A 115 27.13 4.82 -50.76
N GLY A 116 27.54 4.28 -49.62
CA GLY A 116 28.22 3.01 -49.47
C GLY A 116 29.49 3.12 -48.61
N PHE A 117 30.21 2.01 -48.46
CA PHE A 117 31.42 1.93 -47.64
C PHE A 117 32.38 0.80 -48.10
N ARG A 118 33.60 0.82 -47.56
CA ARG A 118 34.65 -0.18 -47.82
C ARG A 118 34.87 -1.08 -46.62
N ILE A 119 35.05 -2.37 -46.87
CA ILE A 119 35.44 -3.41 -45.92
C ILE A 119 36.86 -3.86 -46.28
N ASN A 120 37.78 -3.77 -45.34
CA ASN A 120 39.19 -4.10 -45.54
C ASN A 120 39.48 -5.53 -45.06
N GLY A 121 40.25 -6.28 -45.84
CA GLY A 121 40.91 -7.49 -45.38
C GLY A 121 41.93 -7.21 -44.28
N ILE A 122 42.27 -8.25 -43.52
CA ILE A 122 42.95 -8.12 -42.24
C ILE A 122 44.46 -8.37 -42.38
N ALA A 123 44.88 -9.53 -42.89
CA ALA A 123 46.29 -9.93 -42.96
C ALA A 123 46.79 -10.05 -44.40
N PRO A 124 48.13 -10.01 -44.60
CA PRO A 124 48.70 -10.11 -45.94
C PRO A 124 48.33 -11.43 -46.63
N SER A 125 47.94 -11.35 -47.90
CA SER A 125 47.59 -12.51 -48.72
C SER A 125 46.36 -13.31 -48.25
N ASP A 126 45.46 -12.71 -47.46
CA ASP A 126 44.17 -13.32 -47.08
C ASP A 126 43.17 -13.34 -48.25
N PHE A 127 43.31 -12.41 -49.20
CA PHE A 127 42.43 -12.25 -50.36
C PHE A 127 40.94 -12.08 -49.98
N ALA A 128 40.65 -11.29 -48.94
CA ALA A 128 39.28 -11.02 -48.53
C ALA A 128 38.46 -10.39 -49.68
N GLY A 129 37.32 -11.00 -49.99
CA GLY A 129 36.49 -10.63 -51.14
C GLY A 129 36.75 -11.44 -52.41
N ASP A 130 37.55 -12.52 -52.36
CA ASP A 130 37.65 -13.46 -53.49
C ASP A 130 36.35 -14.26 -53.72
N ASP A 131 35.49 -14.35 -52.70
CA ASP A 131 34.10 -14.84 -52.80
C ASP A 131 33.15 -13.95 -51.98
N LEU A 132 31.89 -13.82 -52.43
CA LEU A 132 30.85 -13.00 -51.81
C LEU A 132 29.49 -13.70 -51.88
N GLY A 133 28.71 -13.64 -50.79
CA GLY A 133 27.30 -14.03 -50.75
C GLY A 133 26.48 -12.99 -49.99
N GLY A 134 25.23 -12.72 -50.37
CA GLY A 134 24.38 -11.71 -49.71
C GLY A 134 22.91 -11.87 -50.09
N ALA A 135 22.09 -10.89 -49.70
CA ALA A 135 20.63 -10.84 -49.91
C ALA A 135 19.88 -11.97 -49.16
N PHE A 136 20.21 -12.13 -47.88
CA PHE A 136 19.50 -12.98 -46.94
C PHE A 136 19.54 -12.33 -45.56
N ASP A 137 18.48 -12.44 -44.77
CA ASP A 137 18.47 -12.05 -43.37
C ASP A 137 18.81 -13.29 -42.52
N LEU A 138 19.99 -13.32 -41.89
CA LEU A 138 20.46 -14.47 -41.10
C LEU A 138 20.05 -14.36 -39.63
N ASN A 139 19.89 -13.14 -39.10
CA ASN A 139 19.62 -12.89 -37.68
C ASN A 139 18.15 -12.55 -37.38
N GLY A 140 17.30 -12.41 -38.41
CA GLY A 140 15.87 -12.16 -38.29
C GLY A 140 15.52 -10.71 -37.95
N ASP A 141 16.44 -9.77 -38.17
CA ASP A 141 16.22 -8.35 -37.85
C ASP A 141 15.55 -7.55 -38.97
N GLY A 142 15.19 -8.23 -40.08
CA GLY A 142 14.51 -7.68 -41.24
C GLY A 142 15.40 -6.85 -42.17
N LEU A 143 16.72 -6.82 -41.93
CA LEU A 143 17.73 -6.26 -42.84
C LEU A 143 18.51 -7.39 -43.53
N ASP A 144 18.97 -7.15 -44.76
CA ASP A 144 19.77 -8.16 -45.47
C ASP A 144 21.22 -8.19 -44.96
N ASP A 145 21.74 -9.40 -44.76
CA ASP A 145 23.09 -9.74 -44.34
C ASP A 145 23.96 -10.24 -45.51
N TRP A 146 25.27 -10.34 -45.27
CA TRP A 146 26.21 -10.86 -46.27
C TRP A 146 27.42 -11.57 -45.68
N ILE A 147 28.12 -12.33 -46.54
CA ILE A 147 29.32 -13.11 -46.24
C ILE A 147 30.45 -12.73 -47.18
N ILE A 148 31.66 -12.60 -46.64
CA ILE A 148 32.90 -12.35 -47.37
C ILE A 148 33.85 -13.52 -47.16
N GLY A 149 34.31 -14.13 -48.26
CA GLY A 149 35.34 -15.17 -48.24
C GLY A 149 36.75 -14.61 -48.27
N ALA A 150 37.64 -15.15 -47.44
CA ALA A 150 39.07 -14.89 -47.39
C ALA A 150 39.84 -16.23 -47.47
N PRO A 151 39.98 -16.82 -48.67
CA PRO A 151 40.51 -18.18 -48.83
C PRO A 151 41.99 -18.30 -48.49
N GLY A 152 42.74 -17.18 -48.46
CA GLY A 152 44.15 -17.15 -48.09
C GLY A 152 44.40 -17.07 -46.58
N ALA A 153 43.36 -16.84 -45.78
CA ALA A 153 43.49 -16.63 -44.34
C ALA A 153 44.04 -17.86 -43.60
N ASP A 154 44.74 -17.59 -42.50
CA ASP A 154 45.44 -18.57 -41.67
C ASP A 154 44.79 -18.73 -40.27
N PRO A 155 43.51 -19.15 -40.15
CA PRO A 155 42.87 -19.34 -38.85
C PRO A 155 43.64 -20.35 -38.01
N ASP A 156 43.81 -20.04 -36.72
CA ASP A 156 44.62 -20.84 -35.79
C ASP A 156 46.06 -21.10 -36.26
N GLY A 157 46.59 -20.28 -37.17
CA GLY A 157 47.93 -20.41 -37.76
C GLY A 157 48.05 -21.53 -38.79
N LEU A 158 46.94 -22.06 -39.30
CA LEU A 158 46.91 -23.07 -40.35
C LEU A 158 46.96 -22.40 -41.73
N SER A 159 48.10 -22.57 -42.42
CA SER A 159 48.33 -21.93 -43.72
C SER A 159 47.22 -22.20 -44.74
N ALA A 160 46.59 -21.13 -45.24
CA ALA A 160 45.52 -21.10 -46.23
C ALA A 160 44.35 -22.05 -45.92
N ALA A 161 43.98 -22.15 -44.64
CA ALA A 161 42.78 -22.89 -44.24
C ALA A 161 41.48 -22.14 -44.60
N GLY A 162 41.58 -20.81 -44.78
CA GLY A 162 40.50 -19.93 -45.23
C GLY A 162 39.54 -19.52 -44.11
N GLU A 163 39.01 -18.30 -44.21
CA GLU A 163 38.01 -17.75 -43.30
C GLU A 163 36.80 -17.23 -44.08
N ASN A 164 35.63 -17.20 -43.43
CA ASN A 164 34.43 -16.51 -43.91
C ASN A 164 33.98 -15.53 -42.83
N TYR A 165 33.68 -14.29 -43.24
CA TYR A 165 33.14 -13.26 -42.35
C TYR A 165 31.68 -13.05 -42.67
N VAL A 166 30.80 -13.19 -41.68
CA VAL A 166 29.40 -12.77 -41.78
C VAL A 166 29.28 -11.34 -41.26
N LEU A 167 28.58 -10.49 -41.99
CA LEU A 167 28.31 -9.11 -41.63
C LEU A 167 26.80 -8.91 -41.61
N PHE A 168 26.32 -8.41 -40.47
CA PHE A 168 24.90 -8.11 -40.29
C PHE A 168 24.55 -6.75 -40.89
N GLY A 169 23.36 -6.66 -41.50
CA GLY A 169 22.72 -5.40 -41.86
C GLY A 169 22.56 -4.47 -40.66
N GLN A 170 22.49 -3.17 -40.90
CA GLN A 170 22.20 -2.17 -39.86
C GLN A 170 21.78 -0.85 -40.50
N ASN A 171 21.08 0.01 -39.75
CA ASN A 171 20.78 1.36 -40.25
C ASN A 171 22.07 2.19 -40.44
N PHE A 172 22.49 2.34 -41.69
CA PHE A 172 23.62 3.17 -42.10
C PHE A 172 23.21 4.57 -42.61
N THR A 173 21.91 4.84 -42.73
CA THR A 173 21.40 6.06 -43.42
C THR A 173 21.28 7.27 -42.49
N GLY A 174 21.17 7.07 -41.18
CA GLY A 174 21.27 8.12 -40.16
C GLY A 174 20.29 9.29 -40.34
N GLY A 175 19.20 9.11 -41.10
CA GLY A 175 18.28 10.17 -41.51
C GLY A 175 16.81 9.76 -41.70
N GLU A 176 16.47 8.47 -41.56
CA GLU A 176 15.09 7.95 -41.56
C GLU A 176 14.77 7.43 -40.13
N GLU A 177 13.52 7.58 -39.67
CA GLU A 177 13.08 6.99 -38.40
C GLU A 177 12.93 5.48 -38.60
N THR A 178 13.98 4.73 -38.31
CA THR A 178 13.92 3.27 -38.31
C THR A 178 13.48 2.80 -36.93
N GLN A 179 12.29 2.19 -36.87
CA GLN A 179 11.83 1.46 -35.71
C GLN A 179 12.03 -0.04 -35.98
N LEU A 180 12.74 -0.70 -35.08
CA LEU A 180 13.02 -2.13 -35.14
C LEU A 180 12.32 -2.79 -33.95
N GLY A 181 11.51 -3.80 -34.22
CA GLY A 181 11.01 -4.71 -33.21
C GLY A 181 12.03 -5.80 -32.86
N ASP A 182 11.65 -6.64 -31.90
CA ASP A 182 12.44 -7.75 -31.39
C ASP A 182 11.75 -9.10 -31.68
N ALA A 183 11.78 -10.04 -30.74
CA ALA A 183 11.15 -11.36 -30.89
C ALA A 183 9.78 -11.47 -30.21
N ALA A 184 9.27 -10.35 -29.68
CA ALA A 184 7.96 -10.24 -29.05
C ALA A 184 7.01 -9.45 -29.95
N ASN A 185 5.71 -9.68 -29.76
CA ASN A 185 4.66 -8.93 -30.46
C ASN A 185 4.75 -7.43 -30.12
N ASN A 186 5.23 -6.63 -31.07
CA ASN A 186 5.52 -5.21 -30.93
C ASN A 186 4.45 -4.33 -31.61
N GLN A 187 4.35 -3.08 -31.16
CA GLN A 187 3.55 -2.06 -31.83
C GLN A 187 4.47 -0.90 -32.26
N LEU A 188 4.71 -0.77 -33.55
CA LEU A 188 5.59 0.24 -34.15
C LEU A 188 4.72 1.28 -34.86
N ILE A 189 4.91 2.57 -34.55
CA ILE A 189 4.04 3.64 -35.03
C ILE A 189 4.90 4.79 -35.56
N ALA A 190 4.80 5.06 -36.86
CA ALA A 190 5.39 6.23 -37.51
C ALA A 190 4.81 7.53 -36.92
N SER A 191 5.66 8.54 -36.69
CA SER A 191 5.25 9.74 -35.95
C SER A 191 5.81 11.07 -36.47
N GLN A 192 6.59 11.05 -37.56
CA GLN A 192 7.28 12.24 -38.08
C GLN A 192 6.50 12.96 -39.20
N GLY A 193 5.37 12.40 -39.61
CA GLY A 193 4.42 12.91 -40.58
C GLY A 193 4.81 12.64 -42.04
N LEU A 194 3.80 12.55 -42.91
CA LEU A 194 3.77 12.30 -44.37
C LEU A 194 4.96 12.75 -45.27
N SER A 195 5.77 13.72 -44.84
CA SER A 195 6.92 14.24 -45.60
C SER A 195 8.25 13.57 -45.25
N VAL A 196 8.29 12.82 -44.15
CA VAL A 196 9.40 11.96 -43.75
C VAL A 196 9.10 10.55 -44.26
N ARG A 197 10.14 9.77 -44.54
CA ARG A 197 10.00 8.34 -44.81
C ARG A 197 10.35 7.61 -43.53
N ASP A 198 9.40 6.84 -43.04
CA ASP A 198 9.60 6.00 -41.87
C ASP A 198 9.81 4.55 -42.31
N VAL A 199 10.67 3.84 -41.57
CA VAL A 199 10.99 2.44 -41.83
C VAL A 199 10.62 1.66 -40.57
N LEU A 200 9.55 0.89 -40.66
CA LEU A 200 9.06 0.05 -39.56
C LEU A 200 9.37 -1.41 -39.91
N ILE A 201 10.11 -2.08 -39.03
CA ILE A 201 10.51 -3.48 -39.19
C ILE A 201 10.10 -4.23 -37.92
N GLY A 202 9.16 -5.17 -38.04
CA GLY A 202 8.62 -5.95 -36.92
C GLY A 202 9.64 -6.92 -36.33
N GLY A 203 10.20 -7.79 -37.16
CA GLY A 203 11.22 -8.76 -36.70
C GLY A 203 10.63 -10.14 -36.53
N GLU A 204 10.65 -10.72 -35.33
CA GLU A 204 9.92 -11.96 -35.03
C GLU A 204 8.75 -11.68 -34.06
N GLY A 205 7.64 -12.41 -34.21
CA GLY A 205 6.44 -12.23 -33.38
C GLY A 205 5.29 -11.66 -34.20
N ASP A 206 4.10 -11.58 -33.61
CA ASP A 206 2.92 -11.05 -34.31
C ASP A 206 2.85 -9.53 -34.08
N ASP A 207 3.41 -8.74 -34.99
CA ASP A 207 3.64 -7.32 -34.83
C ASP A 207 2.51 -6.45 -35.41
N THR A 208 2.39 -5.20 -34.94
CA THR A 208 1.51 -4.19 -35.52
C THR A 208 2.30 -2.96 -35.93
N LEU A 209 2.45 -2.74 -37.23
CA LEU A 209 3.18 -1.63 -37.84
C LEU A 209 2.19 -0.61 -38.39
N VAL A 210 2.19 0.61 -37.85
CA VAL A 210 1.25 1.68 -38.22
C VAL A 210 2.00 2.82 -38.92
N SER A 211 1.75 2.97 -40.23
CA SER A 211 2.24 4.10 -41.04
C SER A 211 1.43 5.37 -40.76
N ASP A 212 2.08 6.53 -40.75
CA ASP A 212 1.40 7.82 -40.70
C ASP A 212 1.02 8.37 -42.09
N GLY A 213 1.42 7.64 -43.14
CA GLY A 213 1.15 7.89 -44.56
C GLY A 213 2.42 8.26 -45.35
N GLY A 214 2.29 8.68 -46.61
CA GLY A 214 3.47 9.03 -47.42
C GLY A 214 4.33 7.84 -47.89
N GLY A 215 5.66 8.02 -47.96
CA GLY A 215 6.59 7.15 -48.70
C GLY A 215 7.18 5.96 -47.93
N ASP A 216 6.53 5.52 -46.85
CA ASP A 216 7.07 4.62 -45.83
C ASP A 216 7.41 3.20 -46.29
N VAL A 217 8.22 2.51 -45.49
CA VAL A 217 8.55 1.09 -45.65
C VAL A 217 8.08 0.33 -44.41
N LEU A 218 7.22 -0.66 -44.60
CA LEU A 218 6.72 -1.54 -43.53
C LEU A 218 7.15 -2.97 -43.87
N ARG A 219 7.80 -3.64 -42.92
CA ARG A 219 8.26 -5.04 -43.01
C ARG A 219 7.79 -5.78 -41.77
N GLY A 220 6.85 -6.71 -41.90
CA GLY A 220 6.35 -7.50 -40.77
C GLY A 220 7.46 -8.40 -40.21
N GLY A 221 7.91 -9.36 -41.01
CA GLY A 221 9.01 -10.25 -40.64
C GLY A 221 8.52 -11.69 -40.49
N GLN A 222 8.78 -12.32 -39.36
CA GLN A 222 8.24 -13.64 -39.01
C GLN A 222 7.09 -13.48 -38.02
N GLY A 223 5.93 -14.06 -38.30
CA GLY A 223 4.75 -13.99 -37.43
C GLY A 223 3.51 -13.56 -38.20
N ASP A 224 2.36 -13.51 -37.53
CA ASP A 224 1.11 -13.06 -38.15
C ASP A 224 0.95 -11.53 -37.96
N ASP A 225 1.46 -10.73 -38.89
CA ASP A 225 1.63 -9.29 -38.70
C ASP A 225 0.42 -8.45 -39.15
N ILE A 226 0.25 -7.26 -38.56
CA ILE A 226 -0.70 -6.23 -38.98
C ILE A 226 0.06 -5.01 -39.50
N LEU A 227 -0.06 -4.74 -40.80
CA LEU A 227 0.55 -3.60 -41.48
C LEU A 227 -0.55 -2.57 -41.77
N ALA A 228 -0.68 -1.58 -40.89
CA ALA A 228 -1.74 -0.57 -40.93
C ALA A 228 -1.33 0.70 -41.67
N LEU A 229 -2.19 1.16 -42.60
CA LEU A 229 -1.98 2.34 -43.43
C LEU A 229 -3.04 3.42 -43.17
N MET A 230 -2.58 4.66 -42.96
CA MET A 230 -3.45 5.84 -42.81
C MET A 230 -3.89 6.44 -44.16
N ASP A 231 -3.19 6.11 -45.25
CA ASP A 231 -3.58 6.45 -46.62
C ASP A 231 -3.32 5.25 -47.57
N ALA A 232 -3.90 5.25 -48.78
CA ALA A 232 -3.68 4.22 -49.79
C ALA A 232 -2.77 4.67 -50.95
N ASP A 233 -1.89 5.65 -50.73
CA ASP A 233 -1.01 6.21 -51.76
C ASP A 233 0.34 5.47 -51.85
N PHE A 234 0.51 4.68 -52.91
CA PHE A 234 1.78 4.00 -53.22
C PHE A 234 2.69 4.78 -54.19
N SER A 235 2.28 5.98 -54.63
CA SER A 235 3.04 6.79 -55.60
C SER A 235 4.34 7.38 -55.02
N GLY A 236 4.41 7.56 -53.70
CA GLY A 236 5.58 8.05 -52.96
C GLY A 236 6.75 7.06 -52.84
N GLY A 237 6.61 5.86 -53.44
CA GLY A 237 7.61 4.80 -53.33
C GLY A 237 7.49 3.98 -52.05
N ARG A 238 6.28 3.89 -51.47
CA ARG A 238 5.95 3.02 -50.33
C ARG A 238 6.30 1.55 -50.62
N ARG A 239 6.69 0.79 -49.61
CA ARG A 239 6.81 -0.68 -49.66
C ARG A 239 6.14 -1.28 -48.43
N VAL A 240 5.36 -2.34 -48.62
CA VAL A 240 4.69 -3.09 -47.56
C VAL A 240 4.95 -4.57 -47.83
N LEU A 241 5.68 -5.20 -46.91
CA LEU A 241 6.09 -6.61 -47.00
C LEU A 241 5.59 -7.28 -45.70
N GLY A 242 4.67 -8.25 -45.78
CA GLY A 242 4.25 -8.98 -44.58
C GLY A 242 5.37 -9.88 -44.10
N GLY A 243 5.73 -10.87 -44.91
CA GLY A 243 6.88 -11.73 -44.65
C GLY A 243 6.45 -13.18 -44.48
N ASN A 244 6.98 -13.86 -43.47
CA ASN A 244 6.65 -15.25 -43.16
C ASN A 244 5.55 -15.31 -42.09
N GLY A 245 4.34 -15.68 -42.48
CA GLY A 245 3.23 -15.90 -41.56
C GLY A 245 1.90 -15.63 -42.24
N PHE A 246 0.87 -15.31 -41.47
CA PHE A 246 -0.41 -14.85 -41.98
C PHE A 246 -0.55 -13.34 -41.75
N ASP A 247 -0.26 -12.57 -42.79
CA ASP A 247 -0.11 -11.13 -42.66
C ASP A 247 -1.36 -10.37 -43.11
N THR A 248 -1.70 -9.31 -42.38
CA THR A 248 -2.88 -8.47 -42.59
C THR A 248 -2.50 -7.05 -42.95
N LEU A 249 -2.85 -6.60 -44.16
CA LEU A 249 -2.85 -5.19 -44.51
C LEU A 249 -4.13 -4.53 -43.99
N ARG A 250 -4.03 -3.53 -43.09
CA ARG A 250 -5.19 -2.82 -42.53
C ARG A 250 -5.25 -1.36 -43.01
N LEU A 251 -6.42 -0.88 -43.38
CA LEU A 251 -6.66 0.54 -43.71
C LEU A 251 -7.31 1.24 -42.51
N ASP A 252 -6.58 2.12 -41.84
CA ASP A 252 -7.08 2.82 -40.63
C ASP A 252 -7.70 4.21 -40.95
N GLY A 253 -7.52 4.69 -42.19
CA GLY A 253 -8.07 5.97 -42.65
C GLY A 253 -9.53 5.94 -43.08
N ALA A 254 -10.00 7.06 -43.65
CA ALA A 254 -11.39 7.24 -44.07
C ALA A 254 -11.55 7.52 -45.56
N GLY A 255 -12.46 6.79 -46.22
CA GLY A 255 -12.73 7.00 -47.64
C GLY A 255 -11.57 6.60 -48.54
N LEU A 256 -10.74 5.65 -48.11
CA LEU A 256 -9.55 5.21 -48.80
C LEU A 256 -9.89 4.34 -50.00
N ILE A 257 -9.11 4.46 -51.08
CA ILE A 257 -9.26 3.66 -52.30
C ILE A 257 -7.97 2.88 -52.53
N LEU A 258 -7.99 1.59 -52.22
CA LEU A 258 -6.88 0.67 -52.44
C LEU A 258 -7.09 -0.07 -53.77
N ASP A 259 -6.54 0.47 -54.85
CA ASP A 259 -6.54 -0.19 -56.17
C ASP A 259 -5.27 -1.02 -56.36
N LEU A 260 -5.35 -2.32 -56.06
CA LEU A 260 -4.20 -3.22 -56.16
C LEU A 260 -3.74 -3.41 -57.61
N THR A 261 -4.62 -3.21 -58.59
CA THR A 261 -4.27 -3.33 -60.02
C THR A 261 -3.39 -2.18 -60.52
N ALA A 262 -3.34 -1.08 -59.77
CA ALA A 262 -2.52 0.09 -60.05
C ALA A 262 -1.19 0.10 -59.28
N ILE A 263 -1.00 -0.82 -58.32
CA ILE A 263 0.21 -0.91 -57.49
C ILE A 263 1.24 -1.80 -58.19
N PRO A 264 2.50 -1.35 -58.36
CA PRO A 264 3.54 -2.20 -58.95
C PRO A 264 3.78 -3.46 -58.12
N ASP A 265 4.02 -4.57 -58.81
CA ASP A 265 4.02 -5.92 -58.23
C ASP A 265 5.05 -6.21 -57.12
N ASN A 266 6.02 -5.32 -56.94
CA ASN A 266 7.06 -5.45 -55.91
C ASN A 266 6.85 -4.53 -54.71
N ARG A 267 5.72 -3.82 -54.64
CA ARG A 267 5.44 -2.83 -53.58
C ARG A 267 4.56 -3.34 -52.45
N LEU A 268 3.72 -4.33 -52.75
CA LEU A 268 2.86 -5.02 -51.79
C LEU A 268 2.99 -6.53 -52.05
N VAL A 269 3.63 -7.22 -51.12
CA VAL A 269 3.90 -8.67 -51.19
C VAL A 269 3.79 -9.30 -49.82
N ASP A 270 3.57 -10.61 -49.83
CA ASP A 270 3.39 -11.46 -48.66
C ASP A 270 2.25 -10.97 -47.76
N ILE A 271 1.03 -10.89 -48.30
CA ILE A 271 -0.20 -10.47 -47.60
C ILE A 271 -1.32 -11.48 -47.87
N GLU A 272 -1.86 -12.08 -46.80
CA GLU A 272 -2.93 -13.07 -46.85
C GLU A 272 -4.31 -12.47 -46.49
N ALA A 273 -4.35 -11.39 -45.73
CA ALA A 273 -5.57 -10.69 -45.35
C ALA A 273 -5.50 -9.18 -45.64
N ILE A 274 -6.63 -8.63 -46.04
CA ILE A 274 -6.80 -7.19 -46.28
C ILE A 274 -8.04 -6.73 -45.53
N ASP A 275 -7.83 -5.86 -44.56
CA ASP A 275 -8.86 -5.27 -43.72
C ASP A 275 -9.13 -3.82 -44.16
N ILE A 276 -10.30 -3.61 -44.74
CA ILE A 276 -10.75 -2.29 -45.18
C ILE A 276 -11.80 -1.67 -44.25
N THR A 277 -12.01 -2.23 -43.06
CA THR A 277 -13.02 -1.78 -42.06
C THR A 277 -12.70 -0.45 -41.35
N GLY A 278 -11.73 0.31 -41.87
CA GLY A 278 -11.40 1.65 -41.40
C GLY A 278 -12.60 2.61 -41.46
N SER A 279 -12.48 3.76 -40.80
CA SER A 279 -13.64 4.64 -40.62
C SER A 279 -14.23 5.18 -41.93
N GLY A 280 -15.47 4.83 -42.28
CA GLY A 280 -16.16 5.41 -43.44
C GLY A 280 -15.80 4.76 -44.78
N ALA A 281 -16.71 4.83 -45.75
CA ALA A 281 -16.70 4.08 -47.00
C ALA A 281 -15.34 3.91 -47.73
N ASN A 282 -14.62 2.84 -47.45
CA ASN A 282 -13.39 2.49 -48.15
C ASN A 282 -13.71 1.64 -49.39
N ALA A 283 -12.81 1.64 -50.36
CA ALA A 283 -12.95 0.87 -51.57
C ALA A 283 -11.68 0.10 -51.87
N MET A 284 -11.83 -1.12 -52.38
CA MET A 284 -10.74 -1.97 -52.82
C MET A 284 -11.01 -2.48 -54.23
N ALA A 285 -9.98 -2.50 -55.08
CA ALA A 285 -10.00 -3.16 -56.38
C ALA A 285 -8.88 -4.19 -56.50
N LEU A 286 -9.19 -5.38 -57.01
CA LEU A 286 -8.21 -6.46 -57.27
C LEU A 286 -8.64 -7.34 -58.46
N ASP A 287 -7.71 -8.10 -59.04
CA ASP A 287 -8.02 -9.17 -59.99
C ASP A 287 -7.39 -10.52 -59.59
N VAL A 288 -7.54 -11.52 -60.46
CA VAL A 288 -7.06 -12.89 -60.20
C VAL A 288 -5.52 -12.94 -60.07
N SER A 289 -4.82 -12.03 -60.74
CA SER A 289 -3.36 -11.94 -60.76
C SER A 289 -2.84 -11.50 -59.40
N GLU A 290 -3.52 -10.55 -58.76
CA GLU A 290 -3.20 -10.04 -57.43
C GLU A 290 -3.40 -11.14 -56.39
N VAL A 291 -4.52 -11.88 -56.41
CA VAL A 291 -4.76 -12.99 -55.45
C VAL A 291 -3.71 -14.10 -55.57
N LEU A 292 -3.16 -14.32 -56.77
CA LEU A 292 -2.10 -15.31 -57.01
C LEU A 292 -0.69 -14.81 -56.62
N ARG A 293 -0.50 -13.51 -56.42
CA ARG A 293 0.82 -12.91 -56.19
C ARG A 293 0.99 -12.29 -54.80
N LEU A 294 -0.10 -11.82 -54.19
CA LEU A 294 -0.05 -11.12 -52.91
C LEU A 294 0.50 -12.01 -51.79
N SER A 295 0.09 -13.27 -51.71
CA SER A 295 0.60 -14.22 -50.73
C SER A 295 1.62 -15.17 -51.38
N SER A 296 2.80 -15.32 -50.79
CA SER A 296 3.76 -16.37 -51.18
C SER A 296 3.45 -17.73 -50.55
N HIS A 297 2.59 -17.74 -49.53
CA HIS A 297 2.20 -18.93 -48.77
C HIS A 297 0.96 -19.63 -49.34
N SER A 298 0.07 -18.88 -49.99
CA SER A 298 -1.20 -19.40 -50.49
C SER A 298 -1.70 -18.66 -51.72
N ASN A 299 -2.58 -19.30 -52.48
CA ASN A 299 -3.34 -18.62 -53.54
C ASN A 299 -4.66 -18.05 -52.98
N THR A 300 -4.67 -17.62 -51.72
CA THR A 300 -5.88 -17.19 -51.01
C THR A 300 -5.70 -15.79 -50.42
N VAL A 301 -6.68 -14.91 -50.65
CA VAL A 301 -6.76 -13.61 -49.98
C VAL A 301 -8.08 -13.50 -49.24
N THR A 302 -8.04 -13.05 -47.98
CA THR A 302 -9.21 -12.79 -47.14
C THR A 302 -9.45 -11.29 -47.03
N VAL A 303 -10.68 -10.84 -47.29
CA VAL A 303 -11.07 -9.44 -47.21
C VAL A 303 -12.09 -9.22 -46.10
N LEU A 304 -11.73 -8.39 -45.13
CA LEU A 304 -12.61 -7.88 -44.08
C LEU A 304 -13.19 -6.54 -44.53
N ARG A 305 -14.49 -6.35 -44.35
CA ARG A 305 -15.21 -5.15 -44.80
C ARG A 305 -16.41 -4.86 -43.92
N ASP A 306 -16.79 -3.59 -43.87
CA ASP A 306 -18.02 -3.11 -43.26
C ASP A 306 -19.09 -2.77 -44.32
N PHE A 307 -20.20 -2.17 -43.86
CA PHE A 307 -21.38 -1.97 -44.70
C PHE A 307 -21.19 -0.89 -45.77
N ASP A 308 -20.39 0.13 -45.49
CA ASP A 308 -20.15 1.23 -46.43
C ASP A 308 -18.93 1.01 -47.33
N ASP A 309 -18.14 -0.03 -47.06
CA ASP A 309 -17.06 -0.46 -47.92
C ASP A 309 -17.51 -1.07 -49.25
N VAL A 310 -16.64 -1.02 -50.27
CA VAL A 310 -16.84 -1.62 -51.59
C VAL A 310 -15.63 -2.47 -51.98
N VAL A 311 -15.86 -3.73 -52.38
CA VAL A 311 -14.83 -4.60 -52.95
C VAL A 311 -15.18 -4.89 -54.41
N ASP A 312 -14.34 -4.43 -55.34
CA ASP A 312 -14.42 -4.75 -56.77
C ASP A 312 -13.32 -5.77 -57.14
N PHE A 313 -13.71 -7.00 -57.41
CA PHE A 313 -12.79 -8.07 -57.81
C PHE A 313 -12.97 -8.47 -59.29
N GLY A 314 -13.61 -7.61 -60.08
CA GLY A 314 -13.84 -7.83 -61.51
C GLY A 314 -14.80 -8.99 -61.83
N ASN A 315 -14.63 -9.58 -63.01
CA ASN A 315 -15.52 -10.63 -63.54
C ASN A 315 -14.81 -11.98 -63.68
N GLY A 316 -15.58 -13.08 -63.64
CA GLY A 316 -15.08 -14.43 -63.91
C GLY A 316 -14.92 -15.33 -62.68
N TRP A 317 -15.18 -14.79 -61.49
CA TRP A 317 -15.22 -15.53 -60.23
C TRP A 317 -16.48 -16.37 -60.08
N THR A 318 -16.33 -17.56 -59.49
CA THR A 318 -17.44 -18.45 -59.14
C THR A 318 -17.58 -18.51 -57.63
N GLN A 319 -18.73 -18.07 -57.10
CA GLN A 319 -19.06 -18.24 -55.68
C GLN A 319 -19.28 -19.73 -55.37
N ILE A 320 -18.67 -20.21 -54.29
CA ILE A 320 -18.86 -21.55 -53.75
C ILE A 320 -19.54 -21.48 -52.38
N ALA A 321 -19.52 -22.56 -51.61
CA ALA A 321 -20.10 -22.56 -50.27
C ALA A 321 -19.37 -21.54 -49.38
N ASP A 322 -20.16 -20.81 -48.59
CA ASP A 322 -19.63 -19.90 -47.60
C ASP A 322 -18.77 -20.63 -46.58
N GLU A 323 -17.81 -19.92 -46.01
CA GLU A 323 -16.94 -20.42 -44.97
C GLU A 323 -17.23 -19.68 -43.67
N ASN A 324 -17.28 -20.42 -42.56
CA ASN A 324 -17.32 -19.86 -41.23
C ASN A 324 -15.96 -20.07 -40.57
N SER A 325 -15.29 -18.97 -40.25
CA SER A 325 -13.98 -18.97 -39.60
C SER A 325 -13.92 -17.85 -38.57
N GLY A 326 -13.50 -18.17 -37.33
CA GLY A 326 -13.36 -17.18 -36.26
C GLY A 326 -14.65 -16.42 -35.90
N GLY A 327 -15.82 -17.04 -36.05
CA GLY A 327 -17.12 -16.40 -35.76
C GLY A 327 -17.61 -15.45 -36.85
N ARG A 328 -16.89 -15.32 -37.97
CA ARG A 328 -17.29 -14.53 -39.14
C ARG A 328 -17.68 -15.45 -40.31
N ILE A 329 -18.66 -15.01 -41.09
CA ILE A 329 -19.08 -15.71 -42.31
C ILE A 329 -18.48 -15.02 -43.52
N PHE A 330 -17.82 -15.79 -44.39
CA PHE A 330 -17.20 -15.32 -45.61
C PHE A 330 -17.90 -15.89 -46.85
N GLU A 331 -18.19 -15.02 -47.79
CA GLU A 331 -18.57 -15.39 -49.15
C GLU A 331 -17.30 -15.79 -49.90
N VAL A 332 -17.22 -17.06 -50.31
CA VAL A 332 -16.01 -17.61 -50.93
C VAL A 332 -16.16 -17.67 -52.44
N TYR A 333 -15.20 -17.09 -53.15
CA TYR A 333 -15.12 -17.02 -54.60
C TYR A 333 -13.87 -17.72 -55.11
N THR A 334 -13.96 -18.41 -56.24
CA THR A 334 -12.82 -19.10 -56.86
C THR A 334 -12.68 -18.76 -58.34
N GLN A 335 -11.44 -18.64 -58.82
CA GLN A 335 -11.10 -18.49 -60.23
C GLN A 335 -9.77 -19.20 -60.53
N GLY A 336 -9.84 -20.39 -61.15
CA GLY A 336 -8.66 -21.23 -61.34
C GLY A 336 -8.12 -21.73 -60.00
N ASN A 337 -6.86 -21.40 -59.68
CA ASN A 337 -6.24 -21.74 -58.39
C ASN A 337 -6.42 -20.64 -57.33
N ALA A 338 -6.95 -19.47 -57.69
CA ALA A 338 -7.14 -18.35 -56.79
C ALA A 338 -8.43 -18.51 -55.98
N THR A 339 -8.35 -18.21 -54.68
CA THR A 339 -9.49 -18.19 -53.74
C THR A 339 -9.60 -16.82 -53.09
N LEU A 340 -10.75 -16.16 -53.20
CA LEU A 340 -11.03 -14.89 -52.55
C LEU A 340 -12.15 -15.10 -51.52
N LYS A 341 -11.91 -14.72 -50.26
CA LYS A 341 -12.92 -14.77 -49.19
C LYS A 341 -13.33 -13.35 -48.84
N VAL A 342 -14.60 -12.99 -48.97
CA VAL A 342 -15.10 -11.64 -48.65
C VAL A 342 -16.09 -11.73 -47.48
N GLN A 343 -15.89 -10.95 -46.43
CA GLN A 343 -16.77 -10.96 -45.26
C GLN A 343 -18.22 -10.59 -45.62
N ARG A 344 -19.18 -11.35 -45.08
CA ARG A 344 -20.62 -11.07 -45.17
C ARG A 344 -21.05 -10.02 -44.13
N LEU A 345 -21.94 -9.11 -44.52
CA LEU A 345 -22.40 -8.00 -43.69
C LEU A 345 -23.57 -8.37 -42.74
N HIS A 346 -23.62 -7.76 -41.56
CA HIS A 346 -24.65 -7.91 -40.52
C HIS A 346 -25.68 -6.72 -40.50
N HIS A 347 -26.86 -6.90 -39.91
CA HIS A 347 -27.95 -5.92 -39.80
C HIS A 347 -27.75 -4.87 -38.69
N ARG A 348 -28.01 -3.59 -39.00
CA ARG A 348 -28.08 -2.47 -38.05
C ARG A 348 -29.53 -2.08 -37.76
N LEU A 349 -29.92 -2.04 -36.48
CA LEU A 349 -31.24 -1.59 -36.04
C LEU A 349 -31.16 -0.28 -35.26
N ALA A 350 -31.91 0.72 -35.72
CA ALA A 350 -32.19 1.94 -34.98
C ALA A 350 -33.70 2.05 -34.77
N PHE A 351 -34.14 2.17 -33.52
CA PHE A 351 -35.56 2.33 -33.20
C PHE A 351 -35.92 3.82 -33.11
N PRO A 352 -37.08 4.24 -33.65
CA PRO A 352 -37.56 5.60 -33.45
C PRO A 352 -37.91 5.83 -31.97
N ALA A 353 -37.73 7.07 -31.50
CA ALA A 353 -38.21 7.48 -30.17
C ALA A 353 -39.70 7.11 -30.04
N GLY A 354 -40.01 6.28 -29.04
CA GLY A 354 -41.38 5.87 -28.76
C GLY A 354 -42.27 7.07 -28.41
N ASN A 355 -43.57 6.83 -28.35
CA ASN A 355 -44.56 7.84 -28.02
C ASN A 355 -45.14 7.60 -26.62
N GLY A 356 -44.27 7.62 -25.60
CA GLY A 356 -44.61 7.47 -24.18
C GLY A 356 -43.40 7.08 -23.32
N ALA A 357 -43.61 6.79 -22.04
CA ALA A 357 -42.61 6.09 -21.23
C ALA A 357 -42.47 4.65 -21.76
N ASP A 358 -41.25 4.27 -22.13
CA ASP A 358 -40.96 2.98 -22.74
C ASP A 358 -40.23 2.06 -21.74
N ASP A 359 -40.57 0.77 -21.72
CA ASP A 359 -39.88 -0.27 -20.91
C ASP A 359 -39.52 -1.41 -21.86
N TRP A 360 -38.28 -1.44 -22.33
CA TRP A 360 -37.82 -2.37 -23.35
C TRP A 360 -36.99 -3.49 -22.76
N THR A 361 -37.22 -4.73 -23.20
CA THR A 361 -36.36 -5.88 -22.91
C THR A 361 -35.70 -6.39 -24.18
N VAL A 362 -34.38 -6.54 -24.16
CA VAL A 362 -33.59 -7.23 -25.19
C VAL A 362 -33.16 -8.58 -24.61
N ARG A 363 -33.53 -9.68 -25.27
CA ARG A 363 -33.24 -11.04 -24.76
C ARG A 363 -33.02 -12.05 -25.87
N ARG A 364 -32.44 -13.19 -25.51
CA ARG A 364 -32.28 -14.33 -26.42
C ARG A 364 -33.51 -15.24 -26.40
N ASN A 365 -33.97 -15.64 -27.59
CA ASN A 365 -34.97 -16.68 -27.78
C ASN A 365 -34.51 -17.66 -28.87
N GLY A 366 -33.87 -18.76 -28.45
CA GLY A 366 -33.31 -19.75 -29.38
C GLY A 366 -32.10 -19.20 -30.15
N SER A 367 -32.19 -19.15 -31.48
CA SER A 367 -31.16 -18.57 -32.37
C SER A 367 -31.34 -17.08 -32.62
N GLN A 368 -32.37 -16.45 -32.03
CA GLN A 368 -32.72 -15.06 -32.28
C GLN A 368 -32.52 -14.18 -31.04
N VAL A 369 -32.19 -12.91 -31.27
CA VAL A 369 -32.33 -11.82 -30.30
C VAL A 369 -33.65 -11.11 -30.56
N GLU A 370 -34.47 -10.99 -29.53
CA GLU A 370 -35.76 -10.31 -29.55
C GLU A 370 -35.68 -8.98 -28.80
N VAL A 371 -36.37 -7.96 -29.33
CA VAL A 371 -36.64 -6.72 -28.60
C VAL A 371 -38.14 -6.64 -28.33
N PHE A 372 -38.50 -6.56 -27.05
CA PHE A 372 -39.88 -6.56 -26.56
C PHE A 372 -40.19 -5.25 -25.84
N ASP A 373 -41.40 -4.73 -26.04
CA ASP A 373 -41.93 -3.60 -25.28
C ASP A 373 -42.84 -4.13 -24.17
N ASN A 374 -42.42 -3.97 -22.92
CA ASN A 374 -43.14 -4.44 -21.74
C ASN A 374 -44.41 -3.61 -21.44
N VAL A 375 -44.39 -2.31 -21.75
CA VAL A 375 -45.54 -1.42 -21.56
C VAL A 375 -46.65 -1.81 -22.54
N LEU A 376 -46.31 -1.97 -23.81
CA LEU A 376 -47.25 -2.33 -24.87
C LEU A 376 -47.50 -3.84 -24.99
N SER A 377 -46.70 -4.66 -24.30
CA SER A 377 -46.77 -6.11 -24.28
C SER A 377 -46.68 -6.74 -25.69
N ASN A 378 -45.77 -6.25 -26.54
CA ASN A 378 -45.58 -6.76 -27.89
C ASN A 378 -44.10 -6.91 -28.29
N LEU A 379 -43.84 -7.88 -29.17
CA LEU A 379 -42.55 -8.06 -29.83
C LEU A 379 -42.38 -6.95 -30.88
N ILE A 380 -41.27 -6.21 -30.79
CA ILE A 380 -40.90 -5.19 -31.78
C ILE A 380 -40.22 -5.86 -32.97
N THR A 381 -39.22 -6.70 -32.70
CA THR A 381 -38.44 -7.40 -33.73
C THR A 381 -37.76 -8.64 -33.17
N ALA A 382 -37.42 -9.58 -34.06
CA ALA A 382 -36.60 -10.75 -33.79
C ALA A 382 -35.58 -10.92 -34.92
N ILE A 383 -34.29 -11.05 -34.58
CA ILE A 383 -33.18 -11.12 -35.54
C ILE A 383 -32.31 -12.33 -35.22
N GLU A 384 -31.85 -13.07 -36.22
CA GLU A 384 -30.87 -14.15 -36.01
C GLU A 384 -29.60 -13.58 -35.38
N ILE A 385 -29.11 -14.20 -34.30
CA ILE A 385 -27.94 -13.74 -33.53
C ILE A 385 -26.75 -13.47 -34.46
N ASP A 386 -26.46 -14.39 -35.38
CA ASP A 386 -25.35 -14.31 -36.35
C ASP A 386 -25.51 -13.20 -37.40
N SER A 387 -26.60 -12.44 -37.34
CA SER A 387 -26.90 -11.35 -38.27
C SER A 387 -27.08 -10.00 -37.56
N LEU A 388 -26.95 -9.93 -36.24
CA LEU A 388 -27.11 -8.68 -35.47
C LEU A 388 -25.75 -7.96 -35.37
N ALA A 389 -25.64 -6.74 -35.91
CA ALA A 389 -24.43 -5.92 -35.82
C ALA A 389 -24.47 -4.99 -34.61
N SER A 390 -25.52 -4.17 -34.52
CA SER A 390 -25.66 -3.13 -33.50
C SER A 390 -27.13 -2.90 -33.14
N LEU A 391 -27.35 -2.41 -31.92
CA LEU A 391 -28.66 -1.99 -31.44
C LEU A 391 -28.60 -0.55 -30.96
N THR A 392 -29.45 0.33 -31.47
CA THR A 392 -29.54 1.73 -30.98
C THR A 392 -30.96 2.06 -30.54
N MET A 393 -31.09 2.50 -29.29
CA MET A 393 -32.34 2.81 -28.61
C MET A 393 -32.23 4.23 -28.03
N THR A 394 -33.25 5.05 -28.21
CA THR A 394 -33.25 6.44 -27.74
C THR A 394 -34.56 6.72 -27.03
N SER A 395 -34.51 7.13 -25.76
CA SER A 395 -35.70 7.47 -24.99
C SER A 395 -36.34 8.76 -25.53
N PRO A 396 -37.67 8.89 -25.49
CA PRO A 396 -38.35 10.10 -25.90
C PRO A 396 -38.22 11.21 -24.86
N PRO A 397 -38.17 12.50 -25.28
CA PRO A 397 -38.00 13.63 -24.36
C PRO A 397 -39.05 13.66 -23.25
N SER A 398 -38.63 14.00 -22.03
CA SER A 398 -39.46 14.36 -20.86
C SER A 398 -40.18 13.24 -20.08
N GLU A 399 -39.99 11.97 -20.45
CA GLU A 399 -40.52 10.81 -19.73
C GLU A 399 -39.38 9.89 -19.25
N ALA A 400 -39.61 9.13 -18.16
CA ALA A 400 -38.65 8.14 -17.67
C ALA A 400 -38.88 6.80 -18.39
N SER A 401 -37.83 6.24 -18.99
CA SER A 401 -37.84 5.00 -19.76
C SER A 401 -36.84 3.99 -19.18
N ARG A 402 -37.04 2.71 -19.45
CA ARG A 402 -36.17 1.63 -18.97
C ARG A 402 -35.72 0.76 -20.12
N LEU A 403 -34.43 0.41 -20.13
CA LEU A 403 -33.87 -0.65 -20.97
C LEU A 403 -33.38 -1.78 -20.10
N GLN A 404 -33.87 -2.98 -20.34
CA GLN A 404 -33.40 -4.22 -19.74
C GLN A 404 -32.65 -5.06 -20.78
N ILE A 405 -31.40 -5.40 -20.49
CA ILE A 405 -30.64 -6.42 -21.22
C ILE A 405 -30.69 -7.71 -20.41
N ASP A 406 -31.43 -8.69 -20.93
CA ASP A 406 -31.71 -9.95 -20.24
C ASP A 406 -30.95 -11.12 -20.87
N TYR A 407 -29.75 -11.40 -20.34
CA TYR A 407 -29.00 -12.61 -20.65
C TYR A 407 -29.50 -13.83 -19.88
N ALA A 408 -30.15 -13.63 -18.73
CA ALA A 408 -30.70 -14.73 -17.93
C ALA A 408 -31.77 -15.51 -18.71
N SER A 409 -32.56 -14.83 -19.53
CA SER A 409 -33.50 -15.43 -20.48
C SER A 409 -32.80 -15.89 -21.76
N GLY A 410 -32.63 -17.20 -21.89
CA GLY A 410 -32.15 -17.82 -23.14
C GLY A 410 -30.63 -17.85 -23.30
N GLY A 411 -29.88 -17.19 -22.41
CA GLY A 411 -28.42 -17.18 -22.38
C GLY A 411 -27.79 -15.97 -23.07
N PHE A 412 -26.47 -15.82 -22.89
CA PHE A 412 -25.70 -14.73 -23.48
C PHE A 412 -25.81 -14.69 -25.00
N PHE A 413 -25.78 -13.46 -25.54
CA PHE A 413 -25.76 -13.18 -26.97
C PHE A 413 -24.80 -12.01 -27.24
N GLU A 414 -24.08 -12.10 -28.36
CA GLU A 414 -23.12 -11.10 -28.80
C GLU A 414 -23.80 -10.03 -29.66
N VAL A 415 -23.41 -8.76 -29.47
CA VAL A 415 -23.70 -7.66 -30.38
C VAL A 415 -22.37 -7.00 -30.75
N PRO A 416 -21.75 -7.35 -31.90
CA PRO A 416 -20.35 -7.01 -32.20
C PRO A 416 -20.05 -5.51 -32.19
N SER A 417 -20.96 -4.68 -32.69
CA SER A 417 -20.84 -3.21 -32.67
C SER A 417 -21.54 -2.56 -31.48
N GLY A 418 -21.98 -3.37 -30.51
CA GLY A 418 -22.56 -2.94 -29.25
C GLY A 418 -24.04 -2.53 -29.28
N ILE A 419 -24.53 -2.25 -28.08
CA ILE A 419 -25.85 -1.71 -27.78
C ILE A 419 -25.67 -0.27 -27.32
N THR A 420 -26.46 0.67 -27.85
CA THR A 420 -26.45 2.08 -27.44
C THR A 420 -27.81 2.47 -26.91
N PHE A 421 -27.87 3.01 -25.68
CA PHE A 421 -29.06 3.56 -25.07
C PHE A 421 -28.88 5.04 -24.71
N THR A 422 -29.56 5.92 -25.44
CA THR A 422 -29.53 7.36 -25.18
C THR A 422 -30.78 7.77 -24.43
N GLY A 423 -30.63 8.08 -23.15
CA GLY A 423 -31.63 8.75 -22.33
C GLY A 423 -31.89 10.20 -22.75
N SER A 424 -32.93 10.78 -22.21
CA SER A 424 -33.36 12.16 -22.49
C SER A 424 -33.75 12.92 -21.21
N SER A 425 -33.82 12.22 -20.08
CA SER A 425 -33.95 12.79 -18.73
C SER A 425 -33.16 11.93 -17.75
N GLY A 426 -32.53 12.50 -16.72
CA GLY A 426 -31.77 11.76 -15.70
C GLY A 426 -32.62 10.88 -14.76
N ARG A 427 -33.69 10.26 -15.28
CA ARG A 427 -34.52 9.24 -14.63
C ARG A 427 -34.67 7.99 -15.50
N ASP A 428 -33.98 7.92 -16.64
CA ASP A 428 -33.98 6.75 -17.49
C ASP A 428 -33.15 5.64 -16.84
N GLU A 429 -33.62 4.40 -16.84
CA GLU A 429 -33.00 3.26 -16.14
C GLU A 429 -32.35 2.28 -17.15
N LEU A 430 -31.18 1.75 -16.79
CA LEU A 430 -30.60 0.58 -17.44
C LEU A 430 -30.51 -0.56 -16.44
N GLU A 431 -31.07 -1.72 -16.81
CA GLU A 431 -30.94 -2.95 -16.05
C GLU A 431 -30.22 -4.02 -16.88
N LEU A 432 -29.23 -4.67 -16.27
CA LEU A 432 -28.52 -5.81 -16.84
C LEU A 432 -28.78 -7.06 -15.98
N LEU A 433 -29.32 -8.10 -16.59
CA LEU A 433 -29.50 -9.43 -15.99
C LEU A 433 -28.51 -10.42 -16.63
N GLY A 434 -27.47 -10.81 -15.90
CA GLY A 434 -26.46 -11.78 -16.33
C GLY A 434 -26.92 -13.24 -16.19
N THR A 435 -26.08 -14.17 -16.67
CA THR A 435 -26.35 -15.62 -16.63
C THR A 435 -25.84 -16.31 -15.35
N GLY A 436 -25.18 -15.59 -14.46
CA GLY A 436 -24.34 -16.11 -13.37
C GLY A 436 -22.90 -16.43 -13.80
N LEU A 437 -22.64 -16.49 -15.12
CA LEU A 437 -21.30 -16.64 -15.71
C LEU A 437 -20.84 -15.39 -16.45
N THR A 438 -21.70 -14.38 -16.57
CA THR A 438 -21.43 -13.12 -17.24
C THR A 438 -20.48 -12.27 -16.39
N LEU A 439 -19.35 -11.88 -16.96
CA LEU A 439 -18.48 -10.85 -16.40
C LEU A 439 -18.87 -9.51 -17.01
N ALA A 440 -18.79 -8.43 -16.24
CA ALA A 440 -18.99 -7.09 -16.75
C ALA A 440 -17.84 -6.17 -16.32
N THR A 441 -17.45 -5.25 -17.20
CA THR A 441 -16.54 -4.16 -16.88
C THR A 441 -17.28 -2.85 -17.14
N PHE A 442 -17.50 -2.06 -16.10
CA PHE A 442 -18.02 -0.70 -16.22
C PHE A 442 -16.86 0.22 -16.61
N VAL A 443 -17.00 0.99 -17.69
CA VAL A 443 -16.01 1.96 -18.14
C VAL A 443 -16.65 3.34 -18.14
N SER A 444 -16.08 4.27 -17.36
CA SER A 444 -16.65 5.62 -17.24
C SER A 444 -16.64 6.37 -18.57
N GLY A 445 -17.75 7.00 -18.96
CA GLY A 445 -17.85 7.82 -20.18
C GLY A 445 -17.78 9.33 -19.94
N SER A 446 -17.86 9.76 -18.67
CA SER A 446 -17.72 11.15 -18.20
C SER A 446 -17.60 11.19 -16.66
N SER A 447 -17.66 12.38 -16.04
CA SER A 447 -17.64 12.52 -14.57
C SER A 447 -18.92 12.10 -13.86
N SER A 448 -19.95 11.54 -14.52
CA SER A 448 -21.22 11.09 -13.92
C SER A 448 -21.60 9.70 -14.43
N MET A 449 -22.18 8.85 -13.56
CA MET A 449 -22.69 7.52 -13.93
C MET A 449 -23.64 7.56 -15.13
N GLY A 450 -24.41 8.62 -15.30
CA GLY A 450 -25.37 8.77 -16.37
C GLY A 450 -24.82 8.56 -17.79
N THR A 451 -23.52 8.70 -18.00
CA THR A 451 -22.90 8.42 -19.31
C THR A 451 -21.67 7.53 -19.16
N ALA A 452 -21.78 6.28 -19.59
CA ALA A 452 -20.74 5.25 -19.46
C ALA A 452 -20.94 4.09 -20.44
N SER A 453 -20.07 3.08 -20.37
CA SER A 453 -20.26 1.81 -21.05
C SER A 453 -20.08 0.62 -20.10
N LEU A 454 -20.77 -0.48 -20.41
CA LEU A 454 -20.61 -1.78 -19.78
C LEU A 454 -20.13 -2.78 -20.83
N LEU A 455 -18.91 -3.28 -20.69
CA LEU A 455 -18.41 -4.39 -21.49
C LEU A 455 -18.80 -5.71 -20.83
N THR A 456 -19.75 -6.43 -21.40
CA THR A 456 -20.19 -7.73 -20.89
C THR A 456 -19.50 -8.85 -21.66
N THR A 457 -19.03 -9.90 -20.98
CA THR A 457 -18.33 -11.02 -21.62
C THR A 457 -18.78 -12.36 -21.03
N GLN A 458 -18.80 -13.40 -21.87
CA GLN A 458 -19.04 -14.78 -21.42
C GLN A 458 -18.44 -15.81 -22.39
N GLY A 459 -17.32 -16.44 -22.00
CA GLY A 459 -16.72 -17.55 -22.77
C GLY A 459 -16.07 -17.15 -24.09
N GLY A 460 -15.60 -15.91 -24.22
CA GLY A 460 -14.99 -15.33 -25.43
C GLY A 460 -15.80 -14.18 -26.02
N PRO A 461 -17.08 -14.41 -26.39
CA PRO A 461 -17.97 -13.36 -26.89
C PRO A 461 -18.11 -12.16 -25.94
N SER A 462 -18.21 -10.96 -26.51
CA SER A 462 -18.34 -9.70 -25.78
C SER A 462 -19.36 -8.75 -26.38
N THR A 463 -20.13 -8.05 -25.54
CA THR A 463 -21.06 -6.99 -25.96
C THR A 463 -20.80 -5.72 -25.16
N ALA A 464 -20.45 -4.64 -25.84
CA ALA A 464 -20.39 -3.30 -25.25
C ALA A 464 -21.79 -2.68 -25.20
N ILE A 465 -22.22 -2.22 -24.02
CA ILE A 465 -23.48 -1.51 -23.80
C ILE A 465 -23.13 -0.07 -23.42
N THR A 466 -23.23 0.86 -24.37
CA THR A 466 -22.98 2.28 -24.15
C THR A 466 -24.28 2.98 -23.81
N PHE A 467 -24.27 3.83 -22.78
CA PHE A 467 -25.44 4.59 -22.38
C PHE A 467 -25.09 6.03 -22.03
N SER A 468 -26.06 6.93 -22.21
CA SER A 468 -25.92 8.36 -21.92
C SER A 468 -27.21 8.92 -21.35
N ASP A 469 -27.12 9.79 -20.34
CA ASP A 469 -28.23 10.32 -19.54
C ASP A 469 -29.11 9.24 -18.89
N VAL A 470 -28.52 8.17 -18.35
CA VAL A 470 -29.22 7.02 -17.72
C VAL A 470 -28.83 6.82 -16.26
N GLU A 471 -29.77 7.07 -15.35
CA GLU A 471 -29.63 6.86 -13.90
C GLU A 471 -31.03 6.48 -13.34
N PRO A 472 -31.20 5.35 -12.61
CA PRO A 472 -30.17 4.46 -12.04
C PRO A 472 -29.68 3.35 -12.99
N LEU A 473 -28.54 2.74 -12.61
CA LEU A 473 -28.00 1.52 -13.22
C LEU A 473 -28.17 0.34 -12.25
N ASN A 474 -28.84 -0.71 -12.70
CA ASN A 474 -29.06 -1.93 -11.92
C ASN A 474 -28.40 -3.13 -12.60
N VAL A 475 -27.52 -3.84 -11.88
CA VAL A 475 -26.79 -4.97 -12.45
C VAL A 475 -26.93 -6.19 -11.55
N SER A 476 -27.39 -7.32 -12.09
CA SER A 476 -27.61 -8.53 -11.31
C SER A 476 -27.28 -9.81 -12.06
N GLY A 477 -27.05 -10.90 -11.32
CA GLY A 477 -26.75 -12.20 -11.92
C GLY A 477 -25.40 -12.25 -12.63
N LEU A 478 -24.43 -11.44 -12.19
CA LEU A 478 -23.07 -11.46 -12.71
C LEU A 478 -22.18 -12.45 -11.94
N ALA A 479 -21.19 -13.01 -12.62
CA ALA A 479 -20.07 -13.69 -11.98
C ALA A 479 -19.19 -12.69 -11.22
N GLY A 480 -18.96 -11.51 -11.81
CA GLY A 480 -18.18 -10.42 -11.24
C GLY A 480 -18.38 -9.13 -12.04
N LEU A 481 -18.10 -7.99 -11.40
CA LEU A 481 -18.11 -6.67 -12.01
C LEU A 481 -16.77 -5.99 -11.67
N SER A 482 -16.04 -5.54 -12.68
CA SER A 482 -14.90 -4.63 -12.51
C SER A 482 -15.30 -3.22 -12.93
N VAL A 483 -14.78 -2.20 -12.26
CA VAL A 483 -15.05 -0.80 -12.55
C VAL A 483 -13.75 -0.13 -13.00
N GLN A 484 -13.70 0.40 -14.22
CA GLN A 484 -12.55 1.11 -14.75
C GLN A 484 -12.84 2.61 -14.87
N GLY A 485 -12.13 3.40 -14.06
CA GLY A 485 -12.21 4.85 -14.05
C GLY A 485 -13.18 5.40 -12.98
N PRO A 486 -13.37 6.73 -12.93
CA PRO A 486 -14.15 7.38 -11.89
C PRO A 486 -15.61 6.95 -11.91
N LEU A 487 -16.04 6.22 -10.87
CA LEU A 487 -17.44 5.89 -10.63
C LEU A 487 -18.15 6.98 -9.82
N ASN A 488 -18.84 7.91 -10.49
CA ASN A 488 -19.64 8.92 -9.82
C ASN A 488 -21.13 8.53 -9.75
N VAL A 489 -21.57 8.05 -8.58
CA VAL A 489 -22.96 7.67 -8.28
C VAL A 489 -23.90 8.88 -8.07
N GLY A 490 -23.38 10.11 -8.10
CA GLY A 490 -24.18 11.32 -7.91
C GLY A 490 -24.86 11.33 -6.53
N GLY A 491 -26.15 11.63 -6.46
CA GLY A 491 -26.96 11.49 -5.24
C GLY A 491 -27.83 10.22 -5.20
N GLU A 492 -27.57 9.27 -6.10
CA GLU A 492 -28.45 8.13 -6.38
C GLU A 492 -27.90 6.81 -5.81
N THR A 493 -28.49 5.68 -6.18
CA THR A 493 -28.06 4.34 -5.75
C THR A 493 -27.61 3.49 -6.94
N LEU A 494 -26.41 2.91 -6.84
CA LEU A 494 -25.91 1.86 -7.73
C LEU A 494 -26.10 0.50 -7.05
N GLN A 495 -26.95 -0.35 -7.61
CA GLN A 495 -27.19 -1.71 -7.08
C GLN A 495 -26.44 -2.74 -7.90
N ILE A 496 -25.55 -3.48 -7.23
CA ILE A 496 -24.73 -4.52 -7.84
C ILE A 496 -24.98 -5.85 -7.11
N HIS A 497 -25.65 -6.77 -7.79
CA HIS A 497 -25.87 -8.13 -7.31
C HIS A 497 -25.00 -9.13 -8.11
N SER A 498 -23.69 -9.10 -7.85
CA SER A 498 -22.72 -10.09 -8.31
C SER A 498 -22.57 -11.26 -7.32
N LEU A 499 -22.11 -12.41 -7.82
CA LEU A 499 -21.79 -13.57 -6.98
C LEU A 499 -20.46 -13.40 -6.21
N GLY A 500 -19.49 -12.71 -6.80
CA GLY A 500 -18.24 -12.30 -6.16
C GLY A 500 -18.23 -10.81 -5.78
N ALA A 501 -17.16 -10.38 -5.12
CA ALA A 501 -16.92 -8.97 -4.83
C ALA A 501 -16.79 -8.17 -6.14
N VAL A 502 -17.12 -6.88 -6.05
CA VAL A 502 -16.91 -5.91 -7.11
C VAL A 502 -15.50 -5.36 -6.98
N ASP A 503 -14.68 -5.59 -8.00
CA ASP A 503 -13.32 -5.03 -8.07
C ASP A 503 -13.42 -3.59 -8.58
N VAL A 504 -12.84 -2.64 -7.85
CA VAL A 504 -12.97 -1.21 -8.12
C VAL A 504 -11.66 -0.65 -8.65
N ASP A 505 -11.36 -0.95 -9.90
CA ASP A 505 -10.12 -0.57 -10.56
C ASP A 505 -9.91 0.96 -10.76
N GLY A 506 -8.68 1.40 -10.48
CA GLY A 506 -8.19 2.75 -10.79
C GLY A 506 -8.55 3.84 -9.79
N LEU A 507 -8.60 5.10 -10.25
CA LEU A 507 -9.05 6.25 -9.43
C LEU A 507 -10.58 6.34 -9.48
N SER A 508 -11.24 5.66 -8.55
CA SER A 508 -12.68 5.73 -8.37
C SER A 508 -13.07 6.92 -7.49
N SER A 509 -14.09 7.69 -7.92
CA SER A 509 -14.48 8.96 -7.30
C SER A 509 -15.95 8.95 -6.85
N LEU A 510 -16.24 8.70 -5.58
CA LEU A 510 -17.59 8.81 -5.01
C LEU A 510 -18.00 10.28 -4.84
N SER A 511 -19.24 10.66 -5.18
CA SER A 511 -19.71 12.04 -5.02
C SER A 511 -21.12 12.17 -4.43
N GLY A 512 -21.41 11.38 -3.41
CA GLY A 512 -22.58 11.54 -2.52
C GLY A 512 -23.61 10.41 -2.55
N GLY A 513 -23.47 9.45 -3.48
CA GLY A 513 -24.44 8.39 -3.72
C GLY A 513 -24.21 7.16 -2.85
N THR A 514 -25.05 6.13 -3.02
CA THR A 514 -24.95 4.85 -2.31
C THR A 514 -24.57 3.73 -3.27
N ILE A 515 -23.52 2.97 -2.98
CA ILE A 515 -23.25 1.69 -3.63
C ILE A 515 -23.81 0.58 -2.73
N VAL A 516 -24.67 -0.27 -3.29
CA VAL A 516 -25.18 -1.47 -2.62
C VAL A 516 -24.61 -2.68 -3.35
N ALA A 517 -23.69 -3.39 -2.70
CA ALA A 517 -23.01 -4.55 -3.26
C ALA A 517 -22.92 -5.68 -2.22
N PRO A 518 -23.98 -6.49 -2.04
CA PRO A 518 -24.00 -7.54 -1.00
C PRO A 518 -22.89 -8.59 -1.17
N GLY A 519 -22.36 -8.75 -2.39
CA GLY A 519 -21.19 -9.60 -2.67
C GLY A 519 -19.84 -9.01 -2.22
N GLY A 520 -19.83 -7.75 -1.78
CA GLY A 520 -18.65 -7.03 -1.34
C GLY A 520 -18.05 -6.09 -2.38
N ILE A 521 -17.19 -5.20 -1.93
CA ILE A 521 -16.28 -4.37 -2.71
C ILE A 521 -14.85 -4.75 -2.33
N HIS A 522 -13.99 -4.88 -3.33
CA HIS A 522 -12.57 -5.10 -3.16
C HIS A 522 -11.77 -4.00 -3.85
N LEU A 523 -10.68 -3.55 -3.21
CA LEU A 523 -9.70 -2.65 -3.81
C LEU A 523 -8.35 -3.37 -3.90
N GLU A 524 -7.83 -3.55 -5.10
CA GLU A 524 -6.51 -4.13 -5.34
C GLU A 524 -5.36 -3.15 -5.02
N SER A 525 -4.13 -3.66 -5.09
CA SER A 525 -2.93 -2.86 -4.85
C SER A 525 -2.80 -1.69 -5.83
N SER A 526 -2.48 -0.49 -5.32
CA SER A 526 -2.35 0.78 -6.07
C SER A 526 -3.67 1.46 -6.47
N GLU A 527 -4.81 0.90 -6.11
CA GLU A 527 -6.11 1.50 -6.38
C GLU A 527 -6.46 2.63 -5.40
N VAL A 528 -7.25 3.59 -5.87
CA VAL A 528 -7.64 4.76 -5.06
C VAL A 528 -9.15 4.97 -5.13
N LEU A 529 -9.80 4.84 -3.97
CA LEU A 529 -11.18 5.27 -3.78
C LEU A 529 -11.19 6.66 -3.13
N PHE A 530 -11.47 7.68 -3.92
CA PHE A 530 -11.59 9.06 -3.47
C PHE A 530 -13.06 9.48 -3.38
N GLY A 531 -13.42 10.35 -2.44
CA GLY A 531 -14.71 11.07 -2.49
C GLY A 531 -15.60 10.92 -1.26
N HIS A 532 -16.92 10.97 -1.45
CA HIS A 532 -17.88 10.83 -0.36
C HIS A 532 -19.16 10.10 -0.77
N GLY A 533 -19.89 9.53 0.20
CA GLY A 533 -21.12 8.76 -0.05
C GLY A 533 -21.28 7.59 0.93
N ALA A 534 -22.13 6.64 0.56
CA ALA A 534 -22.34 5.41 1.31
C ALA A 534 -21.93 4.18 0.50
N VAL A 535 -21.21 3.25 1.11
CA VAL A 535 -20.97 1.90 0.59
C VAL A 535 -21.64 0.93 1.56
N ASP A 536 -22.81 0.41 1.17
CA ASP A 536 -23.60 -0.58 1.91
C ASP A 536 -23.23 -1.98 1.39
N ALA A 537 -22.03 -2.41 1.78
CA ALA A 537 -21.39 -3.64 1.32
C ALA A 537 -20.26 -4.07 2.26
N PRO A 538 -19.90 -5.37 2.31
CA PRO A 538 -18.57 -5.79 2.74
C PRO A 538 -17.48 -5.00 2.00
N VAL A 539 -16.45 -4.49 2.68
CA VAL A 539 -15.35 -3.73 2.06
C VAL A 539 -14.03 -4.39 2.43
N SER A 540 -13.27 -4.79 1.42
CA SER A 540 -11.91 -5.30 1.57
C SER A 540 -10.93 -4.48 0.72
N SER A 541 -9.66 -4.44 1.12
CA SER A 541 -8.64 -3.78 0.29
C SER A 541 -7.27 -4.39 0.53
N ASP A 542 -6.46 -4.44 -0.52
CA ASP A 542 -5.07 -4.91 -0.52
C ASP A 542 -4.09 -3.84 -0.05
N ALA A 543 -2.89 -4.28 0.34
CA ALA A 543 -1.79 -3.39 0.66
C ALA A 543 -1.41 -2.52 -0.56
N GLY A 544 -1.30 -1.21 -0.33
CA GLY A 544 -1.00 -0.22 -1.38
C GLY A 544 -2.22 0.49 -1.95
N SER A 545 -3.43 0.01 -1.67
CA SER A 545 -4.68 0.75 -1.97
C SER A 545 -4.85 1.98 -1.07
N THR A 546 -5.70 2.93 -1.45
CA THR A 546 -6.00 4.13 -0.64
C THR A 546 -7.47 4.54 -0.74
N ILE A 547 -8.13 4.69 0.41
CA ILE A 547 -9.44 5.34 0.53
C ILE A 547 -9.23 6.76 1.05
N THR A 548 -9.78 7.77 0.41
CA THR A 548 -9.67 9.19 0.81
C THR A 548 -11.00 9.90 0.75
N LEU A 549 -11.41 10.52 1.85
CA LEU A 549 -12.69 11.22 1.94
C LEU A 549 -12.63 12.67 1.46
N SER A 550 -13.70 13.12 0.80
CA SER A 550 -13.93 14.52 0.43
C SER A 550 -15.06 15.20 1.22
N ALA A 551 -15.86 14.41 1.94
CA ALA A 551 -16.94 14.83 2.84
C ALA A 551 -17.35 13.64 3.72
N ASP A 552 -18.32 13.85 4.62
CA ASP A 552 -18.82 12.80 5.50
C ASP A 552 -19.36 11.59 4.72
N SER A 553 -19.02 10.38 5.17
CA SER A 553 -19.26 9.14 4.43
C SER A 553 -19.54 7.95 5.35
N SER A 554 -20.03 6.84 4.78
CA SER A 554 -20.18 5.58 5.49
C SER A 554 -19.71 4.39 4.65
N LEU A 555 -19.05 3.43 5.30
CA LEU A 555 -18.57 2.19 4.68
C LEU A 555 -19.09 1.00 5.48
N GLY A 556 -19.38 -0.11 4.82
CA GLY A 556 -19.72 -1.38 5.45
C GLY A 556 -21.20 -1.74 5.38
N ASP A 557 -21.49 -3.01 5.64
CA ASP A 557 -22.83 -3.55 5.88
C ASP A 557 -22.91 -4.13 7.30
N VAL A 558 -23.84 -3.62 8.10
CA VAL A 558 -24.09 -4.07 9.49
C VAL A 558 -24.55 -5.53 9.59
N MET A 559 -25.00 -6.12 8.48
CA MET A 559 -25.47 -7.50 8.43
C MET A 559 -24.38 -8.49 8.00
N SER A 560 -23.22 -8.01 7.55
CA SER A 560 -22.12 -8.85 7.10
C SER A 560 -21.17 -9.23 8.25
N LEU A 561 -20.73 -10.49 8.27
CA LEU A 561 -19.68 -10.95 9.18
C LEU A 561 -18.26 -10.64 8.65
N ASP A 562 -18.13 -10.44 7.34
CA ASP A 562 -16.89 -10.07 6.64
C ASP A 562 -16.92 -8.56 6.30
N GLY A 563 -17.32 -7.72 7.27
CA GLY A 563 -17.78 -6.35 7.00
C GLY A 563 -16.72 -5.39 6.48
N ILE A 564 -15.66 -5.10 7.22
CA ILE A 564 -14.62 -4.14 6.82
C ILE A 564 -13.23 -4.68 7.17
N HIS A 565 -12.42 -4.96 6.15
CA HIS A 565 -11.03 -5.38 6.29
C HIS A 565 -10.10 -4.57 5.37
N LEU A 566 -9.37 -3.61 5.92
CA LEU A 566 -8.50 -2.75 5.11
C LEU A 566 -7.03 -3.14 5.30
N ASP A 567 -6.32 -3.42 4.20
CA ASP A 567 -4.84 -3.45 4.21
C ASP A 567 -4.22 -2.13 3.72
N GLY A 568 -4.97 -1.35 2.93
CA GLY A 568 -4.55 -0.08 2.34
C GLY A 568 -4.43 1.10 3.31
N ARG A 569 -4.50 2.33 2.80
CA ARG A 569 -4.56 3.56 3.60
C ARG A 569 -5.99 4.08 3.68
N LEU A 570 -6.38 4.66 4.81
CA LEU A 570 -7.68 5.32 4.99
C LEU A 570 -7.48 6.77 5.44
N ASN A 571 -7.84 7.75 4.62
CA ASN A 571 -7.61 9.17 4.87
C ASN A 571 -8.94 9.91 5.04
N LEU A 572 -9.23 10.38 6.25
CA LEU A 572 -10.51 11.03 6.57
C LEU A 572 -10.45 12.54 6.37
N GLY A 573 -9.26 13.17 6.51
CA GLY A 573 -9.19 14.62 6.61
C GLY A 573 -10.09 15.15 7.74
N PRO A 574 -10.71 16.34 7.60
CA PRO A 574 -11.61 16.90 8.62
C PRO A 574 -13.03 16.31 8.59
N HIS A 575 -13.23 15.13 8.00
CA HIS A 575 -14.55 14.55 7.76
C HIS A 575 -14.88 13.44 8.76
N THR A 576 -16.16 13.09 8.81
CA THR A 576 -16.69 11.96 9.58
C THR A 576 -16.82 10.73 8.69
N ILE A 577 -16.34 9.57 9.16
CA ILE A 577 -16.67 8.28 8.56
C ILE A 577 -17.44 7.42 9.55
N THR A 578 -18.54 6.80 9.10
CA THR A 578 -19.25 5.77 9.84
C THR A 578 -18.93 4.40 9.27
N LEU A 579 -18.22 3.58 10.04
CA LEU A 579 -17.92 2.18 9.77
C LEU A 579 -19.07 1.32 10.29
N ARG A 580 -19.82 0.75 9.35
CA ARG A 580 -21.04 -0.04 9.56
C ARG A 580 -20.71 -1.51 9.37
N ASP A 581 -19.97 -2.09 10.31
CA ASP A 581 -19.56 -3.50 10.28
C ASP A 581 -20.39 -4.30 11.29
N GLY A 582 -20.76 -5.55 10.97
CA GLY A 582 -21.35 -6.49 11.92
C GLY A 582 -20.38 -6.96 13.01
N HIS A 583 -19.06 -6.82 12.78
CA HIS A 583 -17.96 -7.07 13.71
C HIS A 583 -17.07 -5.83 13.91
N LYS A 584 -15.90 -5.99 14.54
CA LYS A 584 -14.89 -4.94 14.62
C LYS A 584 -14.35 -4.66 13.20
N ALA A 585 -14.38 -3.40 12.80
CA ALA A 585 -13.77 -2.99 11.53
C ALA A 585 -12.25 -2.99 11.66
N VAL A 586 -11.55 -3.65 10.74
CA VAL A 586 -10.07 -3.71 10.73
C VAL A 586 -9.52 -2.54 9.91
N LEU A 587 -8.73 -1.68 10.56
CA LEU A 587 -8.14 -0.52 9.92
C LEU A 587 -6.89 -0.85 9.07
N GLY A 588 -6.68 0.01 8.08
CA GLY A 588 -5.59 -0.06 7.10
C GLY A 588 -4.17 0.08 7.66
N SER A 589 -3.17 -0.14 6.81
CA SER A 589 -1.73 0.14 7.06
C SER A 589 -1.49 1.50 7.72
N GLN A 590 -2.27 2.50 7.31
CA GLN A 590 -2.31 3.80 7.95
C GLN A 590 -3.71 4.40 7.83
N THR A 591 -4.27 4.81 8.96
CA THR A 591 -5.49 5.61 9.02
C THR A 591 -5.16 7.03 9.47
N THR A 592 -5.61 8.05 8.73
CA THR A 592 -5.33 9.46 9.05
C THR A 592 -6.59 10.26 9.37
N LEU A 593 -6.58 10.98 10.51
CA LEU A 593 -7.71 11.77 11.02
C LEU A 593 -7.37 13.27 11.09
N GLY A 594 -8.30 14.11 10.67
CA GLY A 594 -8.21 15.55 10.80
C GLY A 594 -7.24 16.21 9.82
N SER A 595 -7.04 17.51 10.03
CA SER A 595 -6.07 18.35 9.32
C SER A 595 -5.22 19.12 10.33
N ALA A 596 -4.33 20.01 9.87
CA ALA A 596 -3.53 20.84 10.77
C ALA A 596 -4.38 21.74 11.70
N SER A 597 -5.63 22.06 11.33
CA SER A 597 -6.51 22.98 12.07
C SER A 597 -7.89 22.41 12.40
N GLU A 598 -8.32 21.33 11.76
CA GLU A 598 -9.66 20.75 11.93
C GLU A 598 -9.58 19.30 12.42
N ASN A 599 -10.62 18.84 13.13
CA ASN A 599 -10.71 17.49 13.66
C ASN A 599 -11.43 16.59 12.65
N GLY A 600 -10.98 15.34 12.51
CA GLY A 600 -11.75 14.28 11.86
C GLY A 600 -12.55 13.46 12.88
N THR A 601 -13.49 12.66 12.42
CA THR A 601 -14.29 11.77 13.28
C THR A 601 -14.37 10.37 12.69
N LEU A 602 -14.02 9.36 13.47
CA LEU A 602 -14.15 7.95 13.10
C LEU A 602 -15.21 7.31 13.99
N VAL A 603 -16.35 6.96 13.42
CA VAL A 603 -17.44 6.28 14.12
C VAL A 603 -17.47 4.83 13.67
N SER A 604 -17.60 3.89 14.60
CA SER A 604 -17.87 2.48 14.30
C SER A 604 -19.04 1.96 15.12
N ASP A 605 -19.91 1.19 14.49
CA ASP A 605 -21.09 0.63 15.14
C ASP A 605 -20.73 -0.47 16.16
N ASN A 606 -19.79 -1.38 15.83
CA ASN A 606 -19.49 -2.58 16.63
C ASN A 606 -18.03 -2.72 17.09
N GLY A 607 -17.18 -1.71 16.85
CA GLY A 607 -15.80 -1.67 17.31
C GLY A 607 -14.78 -1.53 16.20
N ILE A 608 -13.52 -1.35 16.58
CA ILE A 608 -12.40 -1.15 15.66
C ILE A 608 -11.23 -2.00 16.13
N GLU A 609 -10.52 -2.61 15.19
CA GLU A 609 -9.23 -3.23 15.41
C GLU A 609 -8.15 -2.46 14.63
N LEU A 610 -7.12 -2.00 15.34
CA LEU A 610 -5.88 -1.52 14.75
C LEU A 610 -4.81 -2.61 14.95
N ALA A 611 -4.68 -3.49 13.95
CA ALA A 611 -3.79 -4.65 14.03
C ALA A 611 -2.30 -4.28 14.16
N ASP A 612 -1.47 -5.28 14.47
CA ASP A 612 0.00 -5.16 14.53
C ASP A 612 0.57 -4.45 13.29
N THR A 613 1.58 -3.60 13.50
CA THR A 613 2.28 -2.79 12.47
C THR A 613 1.44 -1.72 11.76
N ARG A 614 0.14 -1.61 12.07
CA ARG A 614 -0.75 -0.57 11.53
C ARG A 614 -0.62 0.72 12.33
N THR A 615 -0.96 1.84 11.70
CA THR A 615 -0.86 3.16 12.34
C THR A 615 -2.15 3.95 12.25
N LEU A 616 -2.52 4.62 13.34
CA LEU A 616 -3.59 5.63 13.36
C LEU A 616 -2.96 6.98 13.70
N VAL A 617 -3.03 7.96 12.81
CA VAL A 617 -2.33 9.25 12.98
C VAL A 617 -3.29 10.41 12.81
N GLY A 618 -3.24 11.42 13.68
CA GLY A 618 -3.90 12.68 13.41
C GLY A 618 -4.53 13.34 14.62
N ARG A 619 -5.68 14.00 14.41
CA ARG A 619 -6.44 14.67 15.47
C ARG A 619 -7.94 14.58 15.23
N GLY A 620 -8.70 14.33 16.29
CA GLY A 620 -10.10 13.99 16.12
C GLY A 620 -10.69 13.15 17.22
N VAL A 621 -11.87 12.61 16.92
CA VAL A 621 -12.67 11.77 17.81
C VAL A 621 -12.80 10.37 17.22
N ILE A 622 -12.69 9.35 18.07
CA ILE A 622 -12.99 7.96 17.77
C ILE A 622 -14.15 7.51 18.65
N ASP A 623 -15.24 7.10 18.01
CA ASP A 623 -16.50 6.67 18.63
C ASP A 623 -16.83 5.21 18.25
N THR A 624 -16.54 4.25 19.12
CA THR A 624 -16.93 2.83 18.94
C THR A 624 -18.21 2.52 19.73
N ILE A 625 -19.38 2.84 19.16
CA ILE A 625 -20.65 2.98 19.90
C ILE A 625 -21.03 1.72 20.70
N ASN A 626 -21.04 0.55 20.06
CA ASN A 626 -21.39 -0.72 20.69
C ASN A 626 -20.18 -1.67 20.83
N GLY A 627 -18.96 -1.14 20.76
CA GLY A 627 -17.73 -1.92 20.82
C GLY A 627 -16.57 -1.18 21.45
N GLU A 628 -15.40 -1.76 21.32
CA GLU A 628 -14.13 -1.20 21.79
C GLU A 628 -13.22 -0.82 20.62
N PHE A 629 -12.24 0.03 20.90
CA PHE A 629 -11.09 0.23 20.04
C PHE A 629 -9.95 -0.67 20.54
N GLU A 630 -9.66 -1.73 19.81
CA GLU A 630 -8.55 -2.64 20.11
C GLU A 630 -7.29 -2.17 19.39
N ASN A 631 -6.31 -1.70 20.17
CA ASN A 631 -5.02 -1.22 19.69
C ASN A 631 -3.95 -2.31 19.82
N GLN A 632 -3.51 -2.88 18.70
CA GLN A 632 -2.29 -3.70 18.63
C GLN A 632 -1.17 -2.99 17.81
N GLY A 633 -1.51 -1.88 17.16
CA GLY A 633 -0.61 -1.07 16.35
C GLY A 633 -0.03 0.13 17.09
N PHE A 634 0.16 1.24 16.36
CA PHE A 634 0.66 2.50 16.90
C PHE A 634 -0.31 3.66 16.63
N VAL A 635 -0.75 4.31 17.69
CA VAL A 635 -1.61 5.51 17.63
C VAL A 635 -0.73 6.75 17.82
N GLN A 636 -0.88 7.77 16.96
CA GLN A 636 -0.13 9.01 17.03
C GLN A 636 -1.07 10.22 17.00
N GLY A 637 -1.30 10.82 18.17
CA GLY A 637 -2.01 12.09 18.30
C GLY A 637 -1.16 13.28 17.85
N THR A 638 -1.76 14.22 17.13
CA THR A 638 -1.10 15.45 16.64
C THR A 638 -1.85 16.69 17.10
N GLY A 639 -1.15 17.79 17.38
CA GLY A 639 -1.78 19.05 17.82
C GLY A 639 -2.67 18.88 19.06
N ALA A 640 -3.99 18.95 18.88
CA ALA A 640 -4.96 18.75 19.97
C ALA A 640 -5.17 17.27 20.36
N GLY A 641 -4.61 16.33 19.59
CA GLY A 641 -4.64 14.91 19.89
C GLY A 641 -5.85 14.15 19.39
N LEU A 642 -5.89 12.87 19.76
CA LEU A 642 -6.99 11.95 19.50
C LEU A 642 -7.79 11.70 20.78
N ILE A 643 -9.11 11.66 20.66
CA ILE A 643 -10.04 11.45 21.76
C ILE A 643 -10.79 10.13 21.53
N PHE A 644 -10.63 9.17 22.43
CA PHE A 644 -11.34 7.90 22.42
C PHE A 644 -12.51 7.97 23.41
N ASN A 645 -13.75 8.00 22.93
CA ASN A 645 -14.93 8.16 23.78
C ASN A 645 -15.45 6.86 24.40
N HIS A 646 -14.92 5.72 23.96
CA HIS A 646 -15.33 4.38 24.37
C HIS A 646 -14.12 3.56 24.83
N LEU A 647 -14.34 2.31 25.26
CA LEU A 647 -13.30 1.44 25.80
C LEU A 647 -12.17 1.26 24.79
N VAL A 648 -10.93 1.45 25.25
CA VAL A 648 -9.72 1.14 24.51
C VAL A 648 -9.05 -0.08 25.12
N THR A 649 -8.78 -1.09 24.30
CA THR A 649 -8.10 -2.32 24.70
C THR A 649 -6.84 -2.55 23.87
N GLY A 650 -6.04 -3.55 24.24
CA GLY A 650 -4.90 -4.00 23.44
C GLY A 650 -3.58 -3.28 23.75
N ALA A 651 -2.49 -3.98 23.46
CA ALA A 651 -1.14 -3.68 23.94
C ALA A 651 -0.35 -2.68 23.06
N GLY A 652 -0.99 -2.05 22.07
CA GLY A 652 -0.34 -1.10 21.18
C GLY A 652 0.02 0.23 21.85
N ASP A 653 0.99 0.93 21.28
CA ASP A 653 1.56 2.17 21.82
C ASP A 653 0.82 3.45 21.37
N PHE A 654 0.98 4.54 22.13
CA PHE A 654 0.30 5.82 21.92
C PHE A 654 1.25 7.03 21.88
N GLY A 655 1.78 7.41 20.72
CA GLY A 655 2.56 8.64 20.57
C GLY A 655 1.73 9.93 20.59
N GLY A 656 2.37 11.04 20.98
CA GLY A 656 1.77 12.38 20.96
C GLY A 656 0.62 12.56 21.95
N VAL A 657 -0.41 13.34 21.60
CA VAL A 657 -1.49 13.70 22.55
C VAL A 657 -2.69 12.75 22.40
N THR A 658 -3.05 12.04 23.47
CA THR A 658 -4.20 11.12 23.50
C THR A 658 -5.06 11.35 24.74
N THR A 659 -6.38 11.36 24.57
CA THR A 659 -7.35 11.48 25.67
C THR A 659 -8.30 10.29 25.66
N PHE A 660 -8.39 9.61 26.81
CA PHE A 660 -9.31 8.51 27.06
C PHE A 660 -10.55 9.04 27.78
N ASN A 661 -11.56 9.35 26.97
CA ASN A 661 -12.91 9.69 27.41
C ASN A 661 -13.79 8.46 27.63
N GLY A 662 -13.38 7.28 27.18
CA GLY A 662 -13.87 5.97 27.64
C GLY A 662 -12.88 5.27 28.55
N GLY A 663 -13.20 4.03 28.96
CA GLY A 663 -12.32 3.20 29.77
C GLY A 663 -11.06 2.74 29.03
N THR A 664 -10.09 2.22 29.77
CA THR A 664 -8.88 1.59 29.22
C THR A 664 -8.61 0.24 29.89
N ASP A 665 -8.20 -0.72 29.07
CA ASP A 665 -7.83 -2.09 29.47
C ASP A 665 -6.79 -2.62 28.47
N PHE A 666 -5.53 -2.15 28.58
CA PHE A 666 -4.49 -2.32 27.54
C PHE A 666 -4.07 -3.79 27.30
N GLY A 667 -4.66 -4.78 27.99
CA GLY A 667 -4.44 -6.18 27.67
C GLY A 667 -5.36 -7.11 28.46
N ASN A 668 -5.47 -8.37 28.00
CA ASN A 668 -5.97 -9.48 28.84
C ASN A 668 -4.80 -10.18 29.58
N SER A 669 -3.63 -9.55 29.56
CA SER A 669 -2.39 -9.98 30.19
C SER A 669 -1.52 -8.75 30.43
N PRO A 670 -0.54 -8.84 31.36
CA PRO A 670 0.38 -7.77 31.64
C PRO A 670 1.01 -7.21 30.37
N THR A 671 1.00 -5.90 30.24
CA THR A 671 1.62 -5.19 29.13
C THR A 671 2.31 -3.92 29.60
N GLN A 672 3.37 -3.54 28.88
CA GLN A 672 3.94 -2.21 29.00
C GLN A 672 3.53 -1.42 27.77
N THR A 673 2.85 -0.31 27.97
CA THR A 673 2.40 0.57 26.89
C THR A 673 3.21 1.86 26.94
N ASP A 674 3.95 2.14 25.86
CA ASP A 674 4.65 3.41 25.72
C ASP A 674 3.70 4.49 25.20
N ALA A 675 3.79 5.68 25.77
CA ALA A 675 2.88 6.78 25.49
C ALA A 675 3.55 8.15 25.44
N GLY A 676 2.95 9.09 24.71
CA GLY A 676 3.29 10.51 24.73
C GLY A 676 2.61 11.22 25.90
N VAL A 677 1.77 12.20 25.58
CA VAL A 677 0.91 12.89 26.54
C VAL A 677 -0.44 12.19 26.61
N ILE A 678 -0.76 11.59 27.75
CA ILE A 678 -2.03 10.90 27.99
C ILE A 678 -2.90 11.63 29.01
N THR A 679 -4.20 11.56 28.83
CA THR A 679 -5.19 12.07 29.78
C THR A 679 -6.27 11.02 30.00
N PHE A 680 -6.44 10.60 31.26
CA PHE A 680 -7.57 9.79 31.70
C PHE A 680 -8.67 10.72 32.20
N ALA A 681 -9.88 10.65 31.63
CA ALA A 681 -10.97 11.54 31.98
C ALA A 681 -11.82 11.03 33.16
N ALA A 682 -12.46 11.98 33.88
CA ALA A 682 -13.17 11.78 35.15
C ALA A 682 -14.25 10.68 35.21
N ALA A 683 -14.80 10.26 34.07
CA ALA A 683 -15.96 9.35 34.03
C ALA A 683 -15.58 7.89 33.80
N ASN A 684 -14.28 7.56 33.74
CA ASN A 684 -13.80 6.31 33.17
C ASN A 684 -12.98 5.48 34.11
N THR A 685 -12.88 4.19 33.80
CA THR A 685 -12.03 3.23 34.49
C THR A 685 -10.76 2.97 33.69
N HIS A 686 -9.61 3.12 34.33
CA HIS A 686 -8.34 2.56 33.90
C HIS A 686 -8.11 1.25 34.63
N THR A 687 -8.05 0.15 33.89
CA THR A 687 -7.84 -1.19 34.45
C THR A 687 -6.36 -1.54 34.41
N VAL A 688 -5.86 -2.11 35.50
CA VAL A 688 -4.47 -2.57 35.66
C VAL A 688 -4.48 -3.99 36.20
N GLU A 689 -3.80 -4.91 35.51
CA GLU A 689 -3.65 -6.30 35.90
C GLU A 689 -2.31 -6.56 36.61
N LEU A 690 -2.36 -7.30 37.72
CA LEU A 690 -1.19 -7.66 38.53
C LEU A 690 -1.10 -9.20 38.69
N GLY A 691 0.01 -9.79 38.27
CA GLY A 691 0.32 -11.21 38.38
C GLY A 691 1.73 -11.53 38.88
N GLY A 692 2.54 -10.51 39.21
CA GLY A 692 3.91 -10.62 39.69
C GLY A 692 4.62 -9.26 39.64
N LEU A 693 5.94 -9.19 39.83
CA LEU A 693 6.67 -7.94 40.10
C LEU A 693 7.42 -7.37 38.89
N ILE A 694 7.28 -7.97 37.71
CA ILE A 694 7.97 -7.54 36.49
C ILE A 694 7.02 -6.70 35.62
N ALA A 695 7.36 -5.42 35.42
CA ALA A 695 6.59 -4.51 34.56
C ALA A 695 6.45 -5.06 33.14
N GLY A 696 5.24 -4.99 32.58
CA GLY A 696 4.88 -5.44 31.24
C GLY A 696 4.94 -6.94 30.98
N GLY A 697 5.52 -7.73 31.88
CA GLY A 697 5.57 -9.19 31.77
C GLY A 697 4.70 -9.90 32.81
N GLU A 698 4.57 -9.31 34.00
CA GLU A 698 3.79 -9.85 35.11
C GLU A 698 2.79 -8.84 35.68
N TYR A 699 2.94 -7.54 35.43
CA TYR A 699 1.90 -6.54 35.70
C TYR A 699 1.84 -5.42 34.65
N ASP A 700 0.70 -4.73 34.53
CA ASP A 700 0.51 -3.63 33.58
C ASP A 700 1.24 -2.36 33.97
N GLN A 701 1.89 -1.72 33.00
CA GLN A 701 2.52 -0.41 33.18
C GLN A 701 2.28 0.50 31.98
N VAL A 702 1.96 1.77 32.26
CA VAL A 702 1.97 2.83 31.25
C VAL A 702 3.20 3.70 31.43
N ASN A 703 4.02 3.82 30.38
CA ASN A 703 5.22 4.65 30.37
C ASN A 703 5.02 5.85 29.44
N ALA A 704 4.74 7.02 30.00
CA ALA A 704 4.31 8.21 29.26
C ALA A 704 5.36 9.34 29.26
N GLU A 705 5.32 10.27 28.30
CA GLU A 705 5.99 11.56 28.44
C GLU A 705 5.30 12.42 29.52
N SER A 706 3.97 12.43 29.55
CA SER A 706 3.19 13.11 30.60
C SER A 706 1.84 12.44 30.79
N ALA A 707 1.41 12.31 32.05
CA ALA A 707 0.13 11.71 32.41
C ALA A 707 -0.73 12.68 33.24
N ASN A 708 -1.97 12.90 32.79
CA ASN A 708 -2.99 13.63 33.55
C ASN A 708 -4.09 12.64 34.00
N LEU A 709 -4.26 12.51 35.32
CA LEU A 709 -5.04 11.47 35.95
C LEU A 709 -6.35 12.02 36.52
N ASP A 710 -7.45 11.33 36.22
CA ASP A 710 -8.78 11.53 36.80
C ASP A 710 -9.56 10.20 36.67
N GLY A 711 -10.75 10.11 37.24
CA GLY A 711 -11.63 8.95 37.10
C GLY A 711 -11.34 7.81 38.07
N ILE A 712 -11.44 6.57 37.61
CA ILE A 712 -11.38 5.37 38.43
C ILE A 712 -10.14 4.55 38.05
N LEU A 713 -9.33 4.16 39.02
CA LEU A 713 -8.33 3.12 38.87
C LEU A 713 -8.91 1.79 39.36
N GLU A 714 -9.00 0.79 38.50
CA GLU A 714 -9.41 -0.57 38.87
C GLU A 714 -8.20 -1.50 38.76
N VAL A 715 -7.87 -2.20 39.84
CA VAL A 715 -6.75 -3.14 39.88
C VAL A 715 -7.28 -4.57 40.02
N ARG A 716 -6.77 -5.48 39.19
CA ARG A 716 -7.19 -6.89 39.17
C ARG A 716 -5.99 -7.80 39.39
N PHE A 717 -6.14 -8.81 40.25
CA PHE A 717 -5.18 -9.91 40.27
C PHE A 717 -5.47 -10.91 39.16
N ILE A 718 -4.43 -11.31 38.45
CA ILE A 718 -4.49 -12.33 37.42
C ILE A 718 -3.62 -13.53 37.79
N ASP A 719 -4.03 -14.74 37.40
CA ASP A 719 -3.24 -15.95 37.60
C ASP A 719 -2.45 -16.27 36.34
N LEU A 720 -1.15 -15.99 36.37
CA LEU A 720 -0.21 -16.33 35.30
C LEU A 720 0.37 -17.75 35.43
N GLY A 721 -0.12 -18.56 36.38
CA GLY A 721 0.40 -19.90 36.68
C GLY A 721 1.72 -19.89 37.48
N ASN A 722 2.22 -18.71 37.86
CA ASN A 722 3.37 -18.52 38.74
C ASN A 722 2.98 -18.57 40.24
N GLY A 723 1.68 -18.50 40.56
CA GLY A 723 1.17 -18.56 41.93
C GLY A 723 1.51 -17.32 42.75
N TYR A 724 1.53 -16.13 42.14
CA TYR A 724 1.77 -14.86 42.85
C TYR A 724 0.87 -14.73 44.09
N GLN A 725 1.48 -14.31 45.20
CA GLN A 725 0.83 -14.09 46.48
C GLN A 725 1.28 -12.72 47.01
N PRO A 726 0.35 -11.77 47.20
CA PRO A 726 0.65 -10.44 47.74
C PRO A 726 1.39 -10.53 49.09
N GLN A 727 2.50 -9.82 49.23
CA GLN A 727 3.29 -9.74 50.46
C GLN A 727 3.82 -8.32 50.71
N VAL A 728 4.24 -8.05 51.95
CA VAL A 728 4.83 -6.76 52.32
C VAL A 728 6.07 -6.47 51.47
N GLY A 729 6.14 -5.25 50.91
CA GLY A 729 7.26 -4.77 50.11
C GLY A 729 7.12 -5.03 48.61
N ASP A 730 6.07 -5.73 48.17
CA ASP A 730 5.69 -5.75 46.77
C ASP A 730 5.28 -4.32 46.34
N SER A 731 5.74 -3.90 45.16
CA SER A 731 5.60 -2.52 44.67
C SER A 731 5.39 -2.52 43.15
N PHE A 732 4.43 -1.73 42.68
CA PHE A 732 4.01 -1.69 41.28
C PHE A 732 3.96 -0.25 40.76
N SER A 733 4.90 0.08 39.89
CA SER A 733 4.91 1.34 39.13
C SER A 733 3.93 1.26 37.98
N ILE A 734 2.66 1.60 38.20
CA ILE A 734 1.58 1.39 37.20
C ILE A 734 1.53 2.49 36.14
N VAL A 735 2.02 3.69 36.48
CA VAL A 735 2.22 4.79 35.54
C VAL A 735 3.58 5.42 35.84
N THR A 736 4.44 5.55 34.84
CA THR A 736 5.70 6.30 34.91
C THR A 736 5.68 7.42 33.87
N ALA A 737 6.13 8.64 34.21
CA ALA A 737 6.22 9.74 33.26
C ALA A 737 7.23 10.82 33.64
N ASP A 738 7.63 11.69 32.70
CA ASP A 738 8.41 12.89 33.05
C ASP A 738 7.60 13.85 33.93
N SER A 739 6.27 13.80 33.82
CA SER A 739 5.35 14.54 34.69
C SER A 739 4.00 13.85 34.84
N VAL A 740 3.62 13.60 36.09
CA VAL A 740 2.30 13.13 36.52
C VAL A 740 1.55 14.29 37.16
N SER A 741 0.28 14.45 36.80
CA SER A 741 -0.61 15.47 37.36
C SER A 741 -2.00 14.90 37.62
N GLY A 742 -2.68 15.40 38.65
CA GLY A 742 -3.95 14.83 39.10
C GLY A 742 -3.76 13.57 39.94
N SER A 743 -4.85 12.85 40.14
CA SER A 743 -4.93 11.60 40.91
C SER A 743 -6.19 10.85 40.49
N PHE A 744 -6.28 9.55 40.67
CA PHE A 744 -7.56 8.83 40.53
C PHE A 744 -8.41 9.04 41.79
N PRO A 745 -9.53 9.80 41.75
CA PRO A 745 -10.30 10.08 42.97
C PRO A 745 -11.06 8.85 43.50
N CYS A 746 -11.22 7.82 42.67
CA CYS A 746 -11.79 6.53 43.04
C CYS A 746 -10.80 5.43 42.68
N VAL A 747 -10.46 4.58 43.65
CA VAL A 747 -9.56 3.45 43.44
C VAL A 747 -10.26 2.18 43.92
N ASP A 748 -10.42 1.22 43.02
CA ASP A 748 -10.96 -0.11 43.28
C ASP A 748 -9.81 -1.12 43.30
N LEU A 749 -9.46 -1.60 44.50
CA LEU A 749 -8.30 -2.45 44.73
C LEU A 749 -8.73 -3.84 45.16
N PRO A 750 -8.01 -4.90 44.74
CA PRO A 750 -8.32 -6.25 45.13
C PRO A 750 -8.04 -6.44 46.63
N ALA A 751 -8.87 -7.27 47.28
CA ALA A 751 -8.74 -7.52 48.71
C ALA A 751 -7.40 -8.20 49.06
N LEU A 752 -6.77 -7.73 50.14
CA LEU A 752 -5.54 -8.29 50.70
C LEU A 752 -5.82 -9.10 51.98
N PRO A 753 -4.86 -9.94 52.43
CA PRO A 753 -4.88 -10.52 53.77
C PRO A 753 -5.09 -9.49 54.89
N GLU A 754 -5.66 -9.90 56.03
CA GLU A 754 -6.09 -8.99 57.11
C GLU A 754 -4.95 -8.14 57.73
N ASP A 755 -3.68 -8.47 57.55
CA ASP A 755 -2.54 -7.69 58.08
C ASP A 755 -1.94 -6.71 57.05
N LEU A 756 -2.40 -6.76 55.80
CA LEU A 756 -1.85 -5.98 54.69
C LEU A 756 -2.82 -4.90 54.21
N ALA A 757 -2.26 -3.84 53.65
CA ALA A 757 -3.00 -2.76 53.00
C ALA A 757 -2.27 -2.27 51.75
N TRP A 758 -3.01 -1.61 50.88
CA TRP A 758 -2.50 -0.94 49.70
C TRP A 758 -2.20 0.52 49.99
N ASP A 759 -0.95 0.94 49.82
CA ASP A 759 -0.59 2.35 49.75
C ASP A 759 -0.56 2.78 48.29
N VAL A 760 -1.39 3.78 47.93
CA VAL A 760 -1.41 4.38 46.59
C VAL A 760 -0.67 5.70 46.64
N ILE A 761 0.47 5.78 45.95
CA ILE A 761 1.38 6.91 46.00
C ILE A 761 1.34 7.64 44.65
N TYR A 762 1.14 8.95 44.71
CA TYR A 762 1.15 9.85 43.56
C TYR A 762 2.35 10.79 43.68
N ASP A 763 3.43 10.47 42.97
CA ASP A 763 4.61 11.31 42.87
C ASP A 763 4.57 12.18 41.60
N SER A 764 5.57 13.05 41.43
CA SER A 764 5.63 13.94 40.25
C SER A 764 5.93 13.21 38.95
N ASP A 765 6.44 12.00 39.01
CA ASP A 765 6.94 11.18 37.89
C ASP A 765 6.39 9.75 37.90
N GLU A 766 5.57 9.37 38.89
CA GLU A 766 5.07 8.00 39.00
C GLU A 766 3.74 7.91 39.77
N VAL A 767 2.91 6.93 39.42
CA VAL A 767 1.86 6.38 40.28
C VAL A 767 2.27 4.97 40.69
N ARG A 768 2.41 4.75 41.99
CA ARG A 768 2.90 3.51 42.56
C ARG A 768 1.89 2.88 43.52
N LEU A 769 1.75 1.56 43.46
CA LEU A 769 0.98 0.77 44.41
C LEU A 769 1.94 -0.05 45.26
N ASP A 770 1.96 0.18 46.57
CA ASP A 770 2.78 -0.59 47.50
C ASP A 770 1.91 -1.47 48.40
N ILE A 771 2.34 -2.70 48.64
CA ILE A 771 1.74 -3.55 49.65
C ILE A 771 2.52 -3.36 50.95
N VAL A 772 1.85 -2.74 51.91
CA VAL A 772 2.41 -2.43 53.22
C VAL A 772 1.69 -3.21 54.31
N ARG A 773 2.30 -3.25 55.49
CA ARG A 773 1.64 -3.77 56.69
C ARG A 773 0.77 -2.66 57.28
N ILE A 774 -0.44 -3.00 57.72
CA ILE A 774 -1.28 -2.06 58.46
C ILE A 774 -0.56 -1.66 59.76
N PRO A 775 -0.50 -0.36 60.10
CA PRO A 775 0.16 0.09 61.32
C PRO A 775 -0.43 -0.57 62.57
N ASP A 776 0.45 -1.02 63.44
CA ASP A 776 0.12 -1.51 64.78
C ASP A 776 1.30 -1.24 65.72
N VAL A 777 1.04 -1.17 67.01
CA VAL A 777 2.07 -0.90 68.02
C VAL A 777 2.83 -2.18 68.32
N GLU A 778 4.11 -2.21 67.96
CA GLU A 778 5.03 -3.32 68.26
C GLU A 778 5.45 -3.30 69.75
N SER A 779 5.81 -2.13 70.26
CA SER A 779 6.22 -1.97 71.66
C SER A 779 6.13 -0.53 72.15
N ILE A 780 5.99 -0.36 73.46
CA ILE A 780 6.03 0.93 74.15
C ILE A 780 7.05 0.81 75.28
N VAL A 781 8.04 1.70 75.30
CA VAL A 781 9.19 1.65 76.20
C VAL A 781 9.38 3.00 76.89
N ILE A 782 9.44 3.01 78.22
CA ILE A 782 9.68 4.22 79.02
C ILE A 782 11.19 4.42 79.18
N ASN A 783 11.70 5.64 78.93
CA ASN A 783 13.12 6.01 79.06
C ASN A 783 14.09 4.96 78.51
N ASP A 784 13.89 4.48 77.29
CA ASP A 784 14.74 3.46 76.64
C ASP A 784 14.93 2.16 77.43
N GLY A 785 13.98 1.83 78.31
CA GLY A 785 13.88 0.54 79.00
C GLY A 785 14.52 0.52 80.38
N THR A 786 14.86 1.69 80.95
CA THR A 786 15.33 1.74 82.34
C THR A 786 14.25 1.23 83.31
N SER A 787 14.69 0.59 84.39
CA SER A 787 13.79 0.16 85.47
C SER A 787 13.34 1.33 86.34
N SER A 788 14.17 2.36 86.48
CA SER A 788 13.89 3.54 87.30
C SER A 788 12.60 4.25 86.86
N ARG A 789 11.80 4.66 87.83
CA ARG A 789 10.60 5.50 87.65
C ARG A 789 10.73 6.83 88.40
N SER A 790 11.94 7.13 88.88
CA SER A 790 12.28 8.38 89.54
C SER A 790 12.25 9.59 88.59
N GLN A 791 12.56 9.38 87.31
CA GLN A 791 12.30 10.33 86.23
C GLN A 791 11.63 9.63 85.05
N ILE A 792 10.77 10.34 84.31
CA ILE A 792 10.24 9.90 83.02
C ILE A 792 10.33 11.07 82.06
N THR A 793 11.38 11.07 81.25
CA THR A 793 11.69 12.13 80.27
C THR A 793 11.24 11.76 78.87
N SER A 794 11.08 10.48 78.57
CA SER A 794 10.62 10.01 77.26
C SER A 794 9.80 8.73 77.30
N VAL A 795 8.96 8.55 76.28
CA VAL A 795 8.29 7.28 75.96
C VAL A 795 8.51 7.01 74.48
N THR A 796 9.11 5.87 74.15
CA THR A 796 9.37 5.44 72.78
C THR A 796 8.34 4.40 72.37
N ILE A 797 7.60 4.68 71.29
CA ILE A 797 6.64 3.78 70.67
C ILE A 797 7.27 3.27 69.37
N ARG A 798 7.31 1.95 69.20
CA ARG A 798 7.72 1.31 67.96
C ARG A 798 6.50 0.74 67.25
N PHE A 799 6.35 1.04 65.97
CA PHE A 799 5.29 0.52 65.11
C PHE A 799 5.82 -0.62 64.24
N VAL A 800 4.96 -1.60 63.93
CA VAL A 800 5.31 -2.77 63.09
C VAL A 800 5.49 -2.43 61.60
N SER A 801 5.21 -1.18 61.21
CA SER A 801 5.32 -0.65 59.85
C SER A 801 5.90 0.78 59.87
N GLU A 802 6.27 1.28 58.70
CA GLU A 802 6.49 2.71 58.50
C GLU A 802 5.15 3.47 58.59
N VAL A 803 5.16 4.65 59.19
CA VAL A 803 3.99 5.53 59.37
C VAL A 803 4.36 6.96 59.01
N ASP A 804 3.39 7.77 58.59
CA ASP A 804 3.63 9.19 58.30
C ASP A 804 4.02 9.95 59.57
N HIS A 805 5.25 10.47 59.60
CA HIS A 805 5.78 11.24 60.74
C HIS A 805 4.99 12.52 60.99
N ALA A 806 4.39 13.12 59.96
CA ALA A 806 3.61 14.34 60.12
C ALA A 806 2.27 14.05 60.82
N ALA A 807 1.60 12.96 60.46
CA ALA A 807 0.36 12.53 61.11
C ALA A 807 0.54 12.24 62.62
N LEU A 808 1.72 11.76 63.03
CA LEU A 808 2.03 11.41 64.41
C LEU A 808 1.98 12.58 65.41
N GLU A 809 2.07 13.85 64.96
CA GLU A 809 2.06 15.02 65.85
C GLU A 809 0.80 15.05 66.75
N ASN A 810 -0.33 14.56 66.24
CA ASN A 810 -1.63 14.55 66.93
C ASN A 810 -2.08 13.16 67.37
N ALA A 811 -1.24 12.13 67.21
CA ALA A 811 -1.62 10.74 67.46
C ALA A 811 -1.62 10.32 68.94
N PHE A 812 -1.05 11.14 69.83
CA PHE A 812 -0.78 10.75 71.21
C PHE A 812 -1.47 11.66 72.22
N ALA A 813 -2.25 11.07 73.12
CA ALA A 813 -2.83 11.75 74.27
C ALA A 813 -2.32 11.14 75.58
N LEU A 814 -1.73 11.96 76.46
CA LEU A 814 -1.19 11.51 77.74
C LEU A 814 -1.89 12.21 78.90
N THR A 815 -2.49 11.44 79.80
CA THR A 815 -3.28 11.95 80.94
C THR A 815 -2.75 11.41 82.27
N ASN A 816 -2.55 12.30 83.25
CA ASN A 816 -2.35 11.88 84.64
C ASN A 816 -3.71 11.51 85.24
N ILE A 817 -3.86 10.25 85.63
CA ILE A 817 -5.16 9.67 86.02
C ILE A 817 -5.56 10.11 87.43
N GLY A 818 -4.59 10.36 88.31
CA GLY A 818 -4.85 10.80 89.68
C GLY A 818 -5.39 12.22 89.76
N THR A 819 -4.98 13.09 88.83
CA THR A 819 -5.42 14.49 88.76
C THR A 819 -6.43 14.76 87.64
N ASN A 820 -6.55 13.84 86.68
CA ASN A 820 -7.31 13.99 85.44
C ASN A 820 -6.87 15.22 84.61
N ILE A 821 -5.55 15.51 84.62
CA ILE A 821 -4.92 16.60 83.87
C ILE A 821 -4.12 15.99 82.71
N ALA A 822 -4.31 16.52 81.50
CA ALA A 822 -3.52 16.15 80.33
C ALA A 822 -2.10 16.71 80.40
N VAL A 823 -1.12 16.03 79.80
CA VAL A 823 0.24 16.57 79.65
C VAL A 823 0.22 17.70 78.62
N GLY A 824 0.76 18.87 79.01
CA GLY A 824 0.52 20.13 78.31
C GLY A 824 1.19 20.25 76.94
N THR A 825 2.39 19.69 76.76
CA THR A 825 3.07 19.66 75.45
C THR A 825 3.81 18.34 75.31
N ILE A 826 3.47 17.61 74.27
CA ILE A 826 4.16 16.39 73.83
C ILE A 826 4.89 16.76 72.54
N THR A 827 6.21 16.57 72.50
CA THR A 827 6.99 16.70 71.29
C THR A 827 7.32 15.31 70.76
N VAL A 828 6.93 15.04 69.52
CA VAL A 828 7.15 13.77 68.83
C VAL A 828 8.37 13.89 67.92
N THR A 829 9.32 12.98 68.06
CA THR A 829 10.41 12.78 67.09
C THR A 829 10.34 11.36 66.57
N ALA A 830 10.16 11.19 65.27
CA ALA A 830 10.06 9.88 64.63
C ALA A 830 11.26 9.60 63.71
N SER A 831 11.56 8.32 63.53
CA SER A 831 12.57 7.84 62.58
C SER A 831 12.22 6.45 62.07
N ASP A 832 12.48 6.21 60.78
CA ASP A 832 12.26 4.91 60.15
C ASP A 832 13.57 4.11 60.10
N GLU A 833 13.48 2.83 60.46
CA GLU A 833 14.58 1.88 60.30
C GLU A 833 14.01 0.49 60.00
N GLY A 834 14.41 -0.06 58.85
CA GLY A 834 14.08 -1.44 58.47
C GLY A 834 12.59 -1.71 58.26
N GLY A 835 11.81 -0.75 57.72
CA GLY A 835 10.38 -0.92 57.50
C GLY A 835 9.52 -0.72 58.74
N THR A 836 10.07 -0.11 59.79
CA THR A 836 9.37 0.20 61.05
C THR A 836 9.63 1.63 61.49
N THR A 837 8.63 2.28 62.10
CA THR A 837 8.80 3.62 62.70
C THR A 837 9.02 3.53 64.19
N SER A 838 9.99 4.28 64.71
CA SER A 838 10.12 4.55 66.15
C SER A 838 9.81 6.02 66.44
N ALA A 839 8.77 6.27 67.24
CA ALA A 839 8.33 7.59 67.68
C ALA A 839 8.68 7.81 69.16
N MET A 840 9.56 8.76 69.45
CA MET A 840 9.91 9.15 70.80
C MET A 840 9.09 10.38 71.21
N LEU A 841 8.32 10.23 72.28
CA LEU A 841 7.59 11.30 72.96
C LEU A 841 8.48 11.93 74.02
N SER A 842 8.56 13.24 74.03
CA SER A 842 9.18 14.03 75.10
C SER A 842 8.20 15.06 75.66
N PHE A 843 8.37 15.44 76.92
CA PHE A 843 7.33 16.15 77.67
C PHE A 843 7.78 17.53 78.12
N SER A 844 6.83 18.48 78.14
CA SER A 844 6.98 19.76 78.83
C SER A 844 5.63 20.33 79.27
N GLY A 845 5.65 21.36 80.12
CA GLY A 845 4.46 22.09 80.59
C GLY A 845 3.99 21.70 82.00
N ASP A 846 2.76 22.06 82.36
CA ASP A 846 2.27 22.05 83.76
C ASP A 846 2.22 20.66 84.43
N SER A 847 2.27 19.59 83.65
CA SER A 847 2.28 18.19 84.13
C SER A 847 3.69 17.58 84.23
N THR A 848 4.73 18.38 83.96
CA THR A 848 6.15 18.06 84.16
C THR A 848 6.69 18.72 85.43
N ILE A 849 7.83 18.23 85.93
CA ILE A 849 8.54 18.89 87.02
C ILE A 849 9.04 20.26 86.50
N PRO A 850 8.78 21.38 87.20
CA PRO A 850 9.21 22.69 86.73
C PRO A 850 10.71 22.76 86.47
N GLY A 851 11.10 23.16 85.25
CA GLY A 851 12.50 23.24 84.82
C GLY A 851 13.08 21.93 84.27
N SER A 852 12.28 20.86 84.20
CA SER A 852 12.66 19.53 83.72
C SER A 852 11.70 19.06 82.62
N ASN A 853 12.14 18.08 81.83
CA ASN A 853 11.30 17.36 80.87
C ASN A 853 10.69 16.09 81.47
N SER A 854 10.92 15.83 82.76
CA SER A 854 10.35 14.67 83.44
C SER A 854 8.89 14.91 83.83
N LEU A 855 8.03 13.91 83.63
CA LEU A 855 6.67 13.90 84.17
C LEU A 855 6.66 14.11 85.70
N ALA A 856 5.61 14.79 86.21
CA ALA A 856 5.34 14.90 87.64
C ALA A 856 4.99 13.52 88.25
N ASP A 857 4.98 13.38 89.58
CA ASP A 857 4.56 12.10 90.15
C ASP A 857 3.09 11.79 89.84
N GLY A 858 2.82 10.52 89.54
CA GLY A 858 1.47 10.01 89.34
C GLY A 858 1.41 8.83 88.37
N ASN A 859 0.21 8.30 88.20
CA ASN A 859 -0.07 7.25 87.21
C ASN A 859 -0.57 7.90 85.92
N TYR A 860 -0.08 7.41 84.80
CA TYR A 860 -0.32 7.97 83.50
C TYR A 860 -1.04 6.97 82.59
N ARG A 861 -1.85 7.51 81.68
CA ARG A 861 -2.47 6.77 80.58
C ARG A 861 -2.08 7.42 79.28
N LEU A 862 -1.40 6.68 78.42
CA LEU A 862 -1.17 7.01 77.02
C LEU A 862 -2.28 6.39 76.18
N GLU A 863 -2.94 7.21 75.38
CA GLU A 863 -3.89 6.80 74.35
C GLU A 863 -3.25 7.13 72.99
N ILE A 864 -3.11 6.12 72.14
CA ILE A 864 -2.60 6.22 70.77
C ILE A 864 -3.83 6.13 69.87
N ILE A 865 -4.11 7.22 69.15
CA ILE A 865 -5.33 7.39 68.35
C ILE A 865 -5.11 6.73 66.98
N ALA A 866 -5.88 5.68 66.68
CA ALA A 866 -5.68 4.84 65.51
C ALA A 866 -5.75 5.61 64.18
N ASP A 867 -6.76 6.47 64.05
CA ASP A 867 -7.02 7.29 62.85
C ASP A 867 -5.93 8.35 62.59
N GLN A 868 -4.96 8.52 63.49
CA GLN A 868 -3.85 9.48 63.36
C GLN A 868 -2.49 8.77 63.23
N VAL A 869 -2.48 7.44 63.29
CA VAL A 869 -1.31 6.61 62.98
C VAL A 869 -1.59 5.96 61.62
N VAL A 870 -1.17 6.64 60.57
CA VAL A 870 -1.40 6.22 59.17
C VAL A 870 -0.09 5.90 58.48
N THR A 871 -0.10 5.01 57.49
CA THR A 871 1.00 4.86 56.54
C THR A 871 1.11 6.12 55.66
N PRO A 872 2.20 6.28 54.88
CA PRO A 872 2.28 7.34 53.86
C PRO A 872 1.12 7.34 52.85
N GLY A 873 0.49 6.18 52.60
CA GLY A 873 -0.72 6.04 51.78
C GLY A 873 -2.06 6.14 52.54
N ASP A 874 -2.08 6.77 53.72
CA ASP A 874 -3.28 7.03 54.54
C ASP A 874 -3.99 5.78 55.14
N ASN A 875 -3.32 4.63 55.21
CA ASN A 875 -3.89 3.46 55.89
C ASN A 875 -3.72 3.55 57.41
N ALA A 876 -4.82 3.75 58.13
CA ALA A 876 -4.84 3.89 59.58
C ALA A 876 -4.63 2.59 60.35
N MET A 877 -4.04 2.71 61.54
CA MET A 877 -4.04 1.66 62.56
C MET A 877 -5.47 1.20 62.88
N ARG A 878 -5.65 -0.10 63.15
CA ARG A 878 -7.00 -0.70 63.25
C ARG A 878 -7.82 -0.25 64.46
N SER A 879 -7.16 0.08 65.57
CA SER A 879 -7.84 0.41 66.83
C SER A 879 -6.93 1.19 67.75
N ASP A 880 -7.51 2.08 68.56
CA ASP A 880 -6.76 2.83 69.56
C ASP A 880 -6.01 1.90 70.52
N VAL A 881 -4.77 2.27 70.87
CA VAL A 881 -3.96 1.53 71.83
C VAL A 881 -3.85 2.32 73.13
N VAL A 882 -4.15 1.66 74.25
CA VAL A 882 -4.08 2.27 75.59
C VAL A 882 -2.98 1.61 76.42
N PHE A 883 -2.05 2.43 76.90
CA PHE A 883 -0.93 2.01 77.75
C PHE A 883 -0.96 2.74 79.10
N GLY A 884 -0.90 1.98 80.19
CA GLY A 884 -1.08 2.51 81.55
C GLY A 884 -2.55 2.74 81.93
N GLY A 885 -2.85 2.85 83.22
CA GLY A 885 -4.18 3.21 83.71
C GLY A 885 -5.27 2.14 83.64
N GLN A 886 -4.90 0.87 83.46
CA GLN A 886 -5.84 -0.25 83.40
C GLN A 886 -6.32 -0.69 84.81
N THR A 887 -7.34 -1.56 84.86
CA THR A 887 -7.89 -2.08 86.14
C THR A 887 -7.09 -3.29 86.63
N ALA A 888 -6.88 -3.39 87.95
CA ALA A 888 -6.13 -4.48 88.59
C ALA A 888 -6.48 -5.87 88.05
N GLY A 889 -5.51 -6.53 87.40
CA GLY A 889 -5.64 -7.89 86.84
C GLY A 889 -5.55 -8.02 85.31
N GLN A 890 -5.37 -6.93 84.56
CA GLN A 890 -5.03 -6.97 83.13
C GLN A 890 -3.51 -7.12 82.90
N PRO A 891 -3.02 -7.70 81.79
CA PRO A 891 -1.61 -7.65 81.40
C PRO A 891 -1.18 -6.19 81.22
N ASN A 892 -0.02 -5.77 81.77
CA ASN A 892 0.47 -4.38 81.80
C ASN A 892 -0.34 -3.44 82.71
N ASN A 893 -1.09 -4.00 83.66
CA ASN A 893 -1.77 -3.22 84.67
C ASN A 893 -0.74 -2.51 85.58
N ASP A 894 -0.53 -1.22 85.28
CA ASP A 894 -0.02 -0.15 86.17
C ASP A 894 1.50 0.16 86.08
N ASP A 895 2.18 -0.19 84.98
CA ASP A 895 3.64 0.06 84.80
C ASP A 895 4.01 1.46 84.28
N PHE A 896 3.03 2.29 83.91
CA PHE A 896 3.25 3.66 83.46
C PHE A 896 2.93 4.68 84.55
N PHE A 897 3.91 4.92 85.42
CA PHE A 897 3.82 5.86 86.52
C PHE A 897 5.18 6.51 86.73
N ARG A 898 5.19 7.71 87.32
CA ARG A 898 6.43 8.33 87.80
C ARG A 898 6.33 8.46 89.32
N LEU A 899 7.37 8.04 90.03
CA LEU A 899 7.50 8.20 91.47
C LEU A 899 8.96 8.54 91.81
N PHE A 900 9.22 9.81 92.15
CA PHE A 900 10.59 10.22 92.50
C PHE A 900 11.17 9.38 93.64
N GLY A 901 12.35 8.83 93.42
CA GLY A 901 13.05 7.95 94.35
C GLY A 901 12.84 6.46 94.11
N ASP A 902 11.87 6.05 93.27
CA ASP A 902 11.69 4.64 92.87
C ASP A 902 12.67 4.31 91.74
N THR A 903 13.76 3.62 92.07
CA THR A 903 14.91 3.38 91.17
C THR A 903 14.90 1.99 90.53
N ASP A 904 14.17 1.02 91.07
CA ASP A 904 13.90 -0.27 90.39
C ASP A 904 12.52 -0.36 89.75
N GLY A 905 11.67 0.65 89.92
CA GLY A 905 10.38 0.76 89.26
C GLY A 905 9.34 -0.23 89.76
N ASP A 906 9.51 -0.75 90.98
CA ASP A 906 8.58 -1.72 91.55
C ASP A 906 7.30 -1.07 92.12
N GLY A 907 7.23 0.27 92.09
CA GLY A 907 6.06 1.05 92.47
C GLY A 907 6.07 1.52 93.91
N ASP A 908 7.14 1.30 94.68
CA ASP A 908 7.36 1.95 95.96
C ASP A 908 8.76 2.57 96.10
N VAL A 909 8.99 3.29 97.19
CA VAL A 909 10.31 3.85 97.51
C VAL A 909 10.76 3.25 98.82
N ASP A 910 11.58 2.20 98.78
CA ASP A 910 11.92 1.39 99.95
C ASP A 910 13.42 1.45 100.33
N GLY A 911 13.85 0.50 101.16
CA GLY A 911 15.23 0.41 101.63
C GLY A 911 16.25 0.12 100.52
N GLN A 912 15.84 -0.50 99.41
CA GLN A 912 16.67 -0.75 98.24
C GLN A 912 16.95 0.56 97.50
N ASP A 913 15.92 1.37 97.29
CA ASP A 913 16.06 2.70 96.68
C ASP A 913 16.89 3.65 97.53
N TYR A 914 16.68 3.65 98.85
CA TYR A 914 17.47 4.46 99.77
C TYR A 914 18.95 4.08 99.71
N GLY A 915 19.24 2.77 99.56
CA GLY A 915 20.59 2.27 99.35
C GLY A 915 21.24 2.83 98.08
N ARG A 916 20.49 2.90 96.98
CA ARG A 916 20.95 3.47 95.70
C ARG A 916 21.08 4.99 95.74
N PHE A 917 20.13 5.68 96.38
CA PHE A 917 20.22 7.12 96.64
C PHE A 917 21.46 7.48 97.45
N GLY A 918 21.77 6.70 98.49
CA GLY A 918 22.99 6.90 99.28
C GLY A 918 24.30 6.78 98.49
N LEU A 919 24.31 6.05 97.35
CA LEU A 919 25.50 5.96 96.48
C LEU A 919 25.69 7.22 95.63
N SER A 920 24.58 7.84 95.20
CA SER A 920 24.54 9.06 94.41
C SER A 920 24.57 10.35 95.24
N PHE A 921 24.25 10.28 96.54
CA PHE A 921 24.23 11.46 97.41
C PHE A 921 25.59 12.17 97.52
N LEU A 922 25.58 13.48 97.35
CA LEU A 922 26.73 14.40 97.24
C LEU A 922 27.65 14.12 96.03
N ARG A 923 27.13 13.46 95.00
CA ARG A 923 27.82 13.26 93.72
C ARG A 923 27.36 14.30 92.72
N LEU A 924 28.32 14.80 91.94
CA LEU A 924 28.10 15.75 90.86
C LEU A 924 28.10 14.99 89.53
N SER A 925 27.44 15.56 88.52
CA SER A 925 27.45 15.09 87.15
C SER A 925 28.88 14.83 86.66
N GLY A 926 29.14 13.59 86.24
CA GLY A 926 30.47 13.09 85.84
C GLY A 926 31.17 12.18 86.87
N ASP A 927 30.66 12.04 88.10
CA ASP A 927 31.08 10.96 89.02
C ASP A 927 30.47 9.62 88.56
N PRO A 928 31.21 8.49 88.54
CA PRO A 928 30.66 7.18 88.18
C PRO A 928 29.49 6.69 89.05
N ASN A 929 29.28 7.27 90.23
CA ASN A 929 28.16 6.95 91.12
C ASN A 929 27.06 8.02 91.10
N TYR A 930 27.22 9.07 90.30
CA TYR A 930 26.12 10.01 90.05
C TYR A 930 25.04 9.31 89.23
N ASP A 931 23.85 9.29 89.80
CA ASP A 931 22.62 8.84 89.16
C ASP A 931 21.75 10.06 88.90
N SER A 932 21.59 10.40 87.63
CA SER A 932 20.80 11.55 87.20
C SER A 932 19.32 11.41 87.54
N ASP A 933 18.80 10.20 87.68
CA ASP A 933 17.38 9.99 87.97
C ASP A 933 17.03 10.42 89.41
N LEU A 934 18.04 10.63 90.24
CA LEU A 934 17.92 11.05 91.63
C LEU A 934 18.23 12.54 91.86
N ASP A 935 18.61 13.27 90.80
CA ASP A 935 18.69 14.73 90.78
C ASP A 935 17.29 15.27 90.41
N TYR A 936 16.52 15.72 91.40
CA TYR A 936 15.13 16.14 91.24
C TYR A 936 15.00 17.50 90.57
N ASP A 937 15.88 18.45 90.91
CA ASP A 937 15.82 19.83 90.44
C ASP A 937 16.77 20.14 89.27
N LEU A 938 17.52 19.12 88.82
CA LEU A 938 18.38 19.10 87.65
C LEU A 938 19.52 20.12 87.71
N ASP A 939 20.04 20.41 88.90
CA ASP A 939 21.14 21.36 89.07
C ASP A 939 22.54 20.75 88.86
N GLY A 940 22.59 19.42 88.66
CA GLY A 940 23.80 18.68 88.30
C GLY A 940 24.53 18.05 89.49
N ASP A 941 23.93 18.03 90.68
CA ASP A 941 24.30 17.17 91.79
C ASP A 941 23.09 16.53 92.48
N VAL A 942 23.33 15.43 93.20
CA VAL A 942 22.31 14.86 94.11
C VAL A 942 22.61 15.33 95.52
N ASP A 943 21.87 16.30 96.02
CA ASP A 943 22.19 17.03 97.25
C ASP A 943 21.08 16.99 98.32
N GLY A 944 21.15 17.88 99.30
CA GLY A 944 20.16 17.95 100.39
C GLY A 944 18.73 18.29 99.93
N GLN A 945 18.57 18.96 98.79
CA GLN A 945 17.28 19.27 98.18
C GLN A 945 16.63 18.01 97.62
N ASP A 946 17.40 17.17 96.91
CA ASP A 946 16.94 15.88 96.40
C ASP A 946 16.63 14.92 97.53
N TYR A 947 17.48 14.87 98.55
CA TYR A 947 17.21 14.06 99.73
C TYR A 947 15.93 14.50 100.44
N GLY A 948 15.67 15.81 100.50
CA GLY A 948 14.42 16.37 101.01
C GLY A 948 13.20 15.89 100.21
N ARG A 949 13.32 15.78 98.89
CA ARG A 949 12.27 15.26 97.99
C ARG A 949 12.12 13.74 98.09
N PHE A 950 13.21 12.99 98.17
CA PHE A 950 13.25 11.54 98.33
C PHE A 950 12.61 11.15 99.67
N GLY A 951 12.99 11.82 100.76
CA GLY A 951 12.49 11.55 102.11
C GLY A 951 11.00 11.76 102.30
N LEU A 952 10.34 12.55 101.43
CA LEU A 952 8.87 12.68 101.43
C LEU A 952 8.16 11.42 100.92
N ARG A 953 8.87 10.56 100.19
CA ARG A 953 8.35 9.39 99.48
C ARG A 953 8.88 8.07 100.05
N PHE A 954 9.99 8.10 100.79
CA PHE A 954 10.52 6.92 101.48
C PHE A 954 9.47 6.20 102.34
N LEU A 955 9.37 4.88 102.15
CA LEU A 955 8.35 3.97 102.67
C LEU A 955 6.91 4.29 102.22
N ARG A 956 6.76 4.89 101.03
CA ARG A 956 5.46 5.08 100.37
C ARG A 956 5.45 4.33 99.04
N GLN A 957 4.29 3.77 98.73
CA GLN A 957 3.96 3.21 97.43
C GLN A 957 3.24 4.26 96.58
N ARG A 958 3.26 4.08 95.25
CA ARG A 958 2.40 4.84 94.33
C ARG A 958 0.92 4.66 94.72
N ASN A 959 0.13 5.71 94.52
CA ASN A 959 -1.30 5.73 94.86
C ASN A 959 -2.16 5.44 93.64
#